data_AF-A0A529WEN2-F1
#
_entry.id   AF-A0A529WEN2-F1
#
_cell.length_a   1.000
_cell.length_b   1.000
_cell.length_c   1.000
_cell.angle_alpha   90.00
_cell.angle_beta   90.00
_cell.angle_gamma   90.00
#
_symmetry.space_group_name_H-M   'P 1'
#
loop_
_entity.id
_entity.type
_entity.pdbx_description
1 polymer ?
#
loop_
_entity_poly.entity_id
_entity_poly.type
_entity_poly.pdbx_seq_one_letter_code
_entity_poly.pdbx_strand_id
1 'polypeptide(L)'
;MSRRIGAVSRIFVAVLSYGLALVGVTVLGALATPAFAGDYALCFGDESGGQSSDQKEANVDQAAVDQRIAACTAIAEDVTQAQRQRIKAYFYRGSARDDREDWDGAIADYSQAIALDPKATSALFNRGTDWSNKGDYDRAIADFNIVISLEPSASDAYSGRGSAFLRKGKIDAAMLDFQQAIEADPQNGDAHTGLGTVWSKTGERDKAIAEYDKAIRIDPGDFIALVNRGLAYAAKDEFDRAIADYDAALAVDPGSADAYANRSAAWIGKNDWARAIADANKAIELDAGMVDGYYARAVAWASKDNDDRALADFDKVIALDATDARAWLGRSLMRSRKGDSAGAAADCRKAIALDPKKIGSCDAGPANAEMPAAETASKPDLSSLAKQLETTGRQVLSKEAAAQIREALKQQASGDVPGAIASFGYAISLDPDNAEAYYDRAVAAASQGDNALAASDCRRAVELDPQRAGACAALMAGGQTVPAAGTQDQAAQDQAAARILVERAGARLAKYGVDGALLDFDKAIGLDPKNADAYLGRSRARTLKGNQAGAAADCRRAVELDPARSGSCDQQTAGDEGKAEQAQDSGQSKPAAAAADAQTIHPNLAATDDTLAAKSLETKDQRALQAILGGDAWLDMGKYDKAIGAYDVVIALEPDNRFGYFGRGRARAATRDYGQAIADFDRVIQLAPNFAAAYFRRGLAKVTSGDVDGALADCDRAATLDPKARDAHYCKGMAWHAKGDAGRAVAAYTVAIGIDAKDDAIYYARGMARADSKDYAGAIADFDEALKLDPGNSDYAVARKAAGAAKGENQAAMAETAPDPVALAAALERGDASYRKRKYDRAATEYSRAVALAPNEPSTYSARARARLQKGDLDGALADVNRALEIDPSYITAYHTRALILIKKREPEKAIADYNRAIEMKPDNASLYFGRGSTWYSIGDFDRAAADLDRALRLDPKSEMARQGRKLATAAKKKALASKTSGKLASQAGQQAPAPQALTRAYINAEVQKQDSQILKAIAEEFPDDYNALLDNVMVVARLGGKQAVENASRVAVAKLRRRYAPLLPSTPDNEASQALSAQLAMINYLMARQTPATCDNYLRLGPDAVSASDNEFLVHLDRIGATLFRAFGAAKRSGLPAAEPEDQDWSLVAEAFTKSGGTPTEMEAIANANQASAGLCPATAKLFAAALSLQGEPGRHVKTALLYAIVKN
;
A
#
# COMPACT_ATOMS: atom_id res chain seq x y z
N MET A 1 7.17 26.79 -22.94
CA MET A 1 8.64 26.55 -22.99
C MET A 1 9.40 27.86 -22.84
N SER A 2 10.60 27.87 -22.24
CA SER A 2 11.59 28.92 -22.47
C SER A 2 13.03 28.42 -22.31
N ARG A 3 13.94 29.02 -23.08
CA ARG A 3 15.40 28.75 -23.19
C ARG A 3 15.73 27.42 -23.91
N ARG A 4 16.54 27.38 -24.97
CA ARG A 4 17.72 28.23 -25.28
C ARG A 4 17.96 28.50 -26.78
N ILE A 5 18.26 29.77 -27.07
CA ILE A 5 19.41 30.28 -27.86
C ILE A 5 19.54 29.79 -29.32
N GLY A 6 19.18 30.69 -30.24
CA GLY A 6 19.98 30.95 -31.44
C GLY A 6 20.53 32.38 -31.37
N ALA A 7 21.84 32.56 -31.56
CA ALA A 7 22.49 33.89 -31.58
C ALA A 7 23.78 33.87 -32.43
N VAL A 8 24.17 35.04 -32.94
CA VAL A 8 25.38 35.36 -33.75
C VAL A 8 25.23 34.99 -35.24
N SER A 9 24.93 35.89 -36.20
CA SER A 9 25.53 37.21 -36.52
C SER A 9 24.51 38.12 -37.25
N ARG A 10 24.34 39.43 -36.97
CA ARG A 10 25.21 40.61 -37.27
C ARG A 10 25.34 40.89 -38.80
N ILE A 11 25.14 42.10 -39.37
CA ILE A 11 25.18 43.49 -38.86
C ILE A 11 24.48 44.50 -39.85
N PHE A 12 23.76 45.53 -39.36
CA PHE A 12 23.45 46.91 -39.91
C PHE A 12 22.91 47.12 -41.38
N VAL A 13 22.29 48.23 -41.83
CA VAL A 13 22.00 49.61 -41.33
C VAL A 13 20.50 49.95 -41.62
N ALA A 14 19.92 50.99 -41.00
CA ALA A 14 18.51 51.43 -41.18
C ALA A 14 18.34 52.79 -41.92
N VAL A 15 17.09 53.30 -41.95
CA VAL A 15 16.66 54.73 -41.92
C VAL A 15 15.93 55.34 -43.17
N LEU A 16 14.79 56.02 -42.89
CA LEU A 16 14.08 57.11 -43.62
C LEU A 16 13.24 56.85 -44.92
N SER A 17 11.90 57.04 -44.87
CA SER A 17 11.21 58.29 -45.32
C SER A 17 9.67 58.21 -45.51
N TYR A 18 9.02 59.35 -45.26
CA TYR A 18 7.67 59.86 -45.60
C TYR A 18 7.22 59.59 -47.08
N GLY A 19 5.96 59.76 -47.52
CA GLY A 19 4.69 60.17 -46.89
C GLY A 19 3.76 61.00 -47.84
N LEU A 20 2.43 60.76 -47.81
CA LEU A 20 1.33 61.49 -48.52
C LEU A 20 1.31 61.52 -50.08
N ALA A 21 0.22 61.84 -50.80
CA ALA A 21 -1.24 61.60 -50.65
C ALA A 21 -2.03 62.15 -51.88
N LEU A 22 -3.19 61.54 -52.23
CA LEU A 22 -4.31 62.08 -53.06
C LEU A 22 -4.01 62.37 -54.56
N VAL A 23 -4.95 62.36 -55.53
CA VAL A 23 -6.36 62.83 -55.59
C VAL A 23 -7.21 62.00 -56.59
N GLY A 24 -8.54 61.85 -56.34
CA GLY A 24 -9.58 61.73 -57.39
C GLY A 24 -10.29 60.35 -57.56
N VAL A 25 -11.42 60.04 -56.90
CA VAL A 25 -12.82 60.40 -57.25
C VAL A 25 -13.40 59.56 -58.42
N THR A 26 -14.49 58.78 -58.35
CA THR A 26 -15.50 58.47 -57.30
C THR A 26 -16.39 57.24 -57.68
N VAL A 27 -17.22 56.78 -56.73
CA VAL A 27 -18.45 55.95 -56.86
C VAL A 27 -18.30 54.43 -57.05
N LEU A 28 -18.16 53.73 -55.93
CA LEU A 28 -19.22 52.84 -55.43
C LEU A 28 -19.00 52.63 -53.93
N GLY A 29 -19.99 52.99 -53.11
CA GLY A 29 -19.94 52.75 -51.68
C GLY A 29 -21.32 52.40 -51.15
N ALA A 30 -21.36 51.56 -50.12
CA ALA A 30 -22.02 51.88 -48.86
C ALA A 30 -21.80 50.75 -47.82
N LEU A 31 -21.95 51.11 -46.54
CA LEU A 31 -22.19 50.23 -45.38
C LEU A 31 -21.03 49.34 -44.86
N ALA A 32 -20.07 49.99 -44.21
CA ALA A 32 -19.58 49.49 -42.91
C ALA A 32 -19.90 50.57 -41.87
N THR A 33 -20.92 50.34 -41.04
CA THR A 33 -21.29 51.25 -39.95
C THR A 33 -20.33 51.09 -38.76
N PRO A 34 -20.13 52.11 -37.92
CA PRO A 34 -19.28 52.00 -36.73
C PRO A 34 -19.78 50.96 -35.70
N ALA A 35 -21.01 50.47 -35.83
CA ALA A 35 -21.55 49.36 -35.02
C ALA A 35 -20.78 48.05 -35.23
N PHE A 36 -20.48 47.67 -36.49
CA PHE A 36 -19.81 46.39 -36.80
C PHE A 36 -18.43 46.23 -36.16
N ALA A 37 -17.71 47.34 -35.92
CA ALA A 37 -16.42 47.29 -35.23
C ALA A 37 -16.59 47.07 -33.71
N GLY A 38 -17.70 47.54 -33.12
CA GLY A 38 -18.06 47.30 -31.73
C GLY A 38 -18.45 45.85 -31.47
N ASP A 39 -19.29 45.26 -32.34
CA ASP A 39 -19.76 43.89 -32.18
C ASP A 39 -18.61 42.86 -32.22
N TYR A 40 -17.62 43.07 -33.08
CA TYR A 40 -16.42 42.23 -33.14
C TYR A 40 -15.60 42.30 -31.84
N ALA A 41 -15.39 43.50 -31.29
CA ALA A 41 -14.66 43.68 -30.03
C ALA A 41 -15.42 43.09 -28.83
N LEU A 42 -16.74 43.27 -28.78
CA LEU A 42 -17.61 42.75 -27.71
C LEU A 42 -17.72 41.21 -27.75
N CYS A 43 -17.76 40.60 -28.94
CA CYS A 43 -17.82 39.14 -29.05
C CYS A 43 -16.49 38.46 -28.68
N PHE A 44 -15.37 38.96 -29.24
CA PHE A 44 -14.09 38.26 -29.22
C PHE A 44 -13.11 38.72 -28.12
N GLY A 45 -13.22 39.96 -27.63
CA GLY A 45 -12.26 40.56 -26.68
C GLY A 45 -10.90 40.92 -27.29
N ASP A 46 -10.04 41.55 -26.50
CA ASP A 46 -8.64 41.86 -26.90
C ASP A 46 -7.80 40.58 -26.98
N GLU A 47 -7.21 40.28 -28.13
CA GLU A 47 -6.51 39.00 -28.42
C GLU A 47 -5.16 38.81 -27.68
N SER A 48 -4.90 39.51 -26.57
CA SER A 48 -3.62 39.49 -25.84
C SER A 48 -3.71 38.95 -24.41
N GLY A 49 -4.09 37.68 -24.24
CA GLY A 49 -3.97 36.99 -22.96
C GLY A 49 -4.65 35.62 -22.93
N GLY A 50 -3.85 34.55 -22.88
CA GLY A 50 -4.35 33.28 -22.37
C GLY A 50 -4.33 33.33 -20.85
N GLN A 51 -5.49 33.22 -20.21
CA GLN A 51 -5.61 32.98 -18.76
C GLN A 51 -6.47 31.74 -18.53
N SER A 52 -6.10 30.99 -17.50
CA SER A 52 -6.82 29.82 -17.01
C SER A 52 -8.21 30.20 -16.48
N SER A 53 -9.12 29.24 -16.50
CA SER A 53 -10.48 29.33 -15.96
C SER A 53 -10.55 29.22 -14.42
N ASP A 54 -9.43 29.38 -13.73
CA ASP A 54 -9.36 29.28 -12.27
C ASP A 54 -9.55 30.67 -11.65
N GLN A 55 -10.51 30.76 -10.72
CA GLN A 55 -10.93 31.96 -9.97
C GLN A 55 -11.82 32.97 -10.72
N LYS A 56 -13.14 32.82 -10.57
CA LYS A 56 -14.02 33.81 -9.88
C LYS A 56 -15.52 33.44 -9.91
N GLU A 57 -16.00 32.81 -8.85
CA GLU A 57 -17.41 32.94 -8.45
C GLU A 57 -17.58 34.14 -7.52
N ALA A 58 -17.81 35.33 -8.10
CA ALA A 58 -18.36 36.50 -7.40
C ALA A 58 -18.86 37.55 -8.41
N ASN A 59 -20.18 37.60 -8.62
CA ASN A 59 -20.88 38.54 -9.50
C ASN A 59 -20.42 38.55 -10.97
N VAL A 60 -20.95 37.60 -11.75
CA VAL A 60 -21.03 37.72 -13.21
C VAL A 60 -21.90 38.94 -13.58
N ASP A 61 -21.33 39.91 -14.29
CA ASP A 61 -22.10 41.05 -14.82
C ASP A 61 -22.99 40.57 -15.97
N GLN A 62 -24.23 40.22 -15.63
CA GLN A 62 -25.25 39.74 -16.57
C GLN A 62 -25.48 40.72 -17.74
N ALA A 63 -25.31 42.02 -17.54
CA ALA A 63 -25.45 43.00 -18.62
C ALA A 63 -24.28 42.93 -19.63
N ALA A 64 -23.08 42.55 -19.19
CA ALA A 64 -21.93 42.31 -20.06
C ALA A 64 -22.07 40.97 -20.82
N VAL A 65 -22.59 39.93 -20.16
CA VAL A 65 -22.91 38.63 -20.79
C VAL A 65 -23.96 38.80 -21.89
N ASP A 66 -25.07 39.49 -21.61
CA ASP A 66 -26.12 39.75 -22.60
C ASP A 66 -25.61 40.57 -23.81
N GLN A 67 -24.74 41.56 -23.58
CA GLN A 67 -24.07 42.31 -24.66
C GLN A 67 -23.18 41.41 -25.51
N ARG A 68 -22.43 40.49 -24.90
CA ARG A 68 -21.59 39.52 -25.61
C ARG A 68 -22.41 38.53 -26.43
N ILE A 69 -23.51 38.01 -25.87
CA ILE A 69 -24.45 37.12 -26.58
C ILE A 69 -25.05 37.85 -27.79
N ALA A 70 -25.47 39.10 -27.64
CA ALA A 70 -26.02 39.91 -28.74
C ALA A 70 -24.98 40.17 -29.84
N ALA A 71 -23.77 40.60 -29.47
CA ALA A 71 -22.68 40.86 -30.39
C ALA A 71 -22.24 39.61 -31.18
N CYS A 72 -22.06 38.48 -30.50
CA CYS A 72 -21.75 37.22 -31.16
C CYS A 72 -22.91 36.70 -32.04
N THR A 73 -24.17 36.96 -31.67
CA THR A 73 -25.33 36.60 -32.50
C THR A 73 -25.29 37.25 -33.87
N ALA A 74 -25.00 38.56 -33.92
CA ALA A 74 -24.89 39.30 -35.18
C ALA A 74 -23.83 38.71 -36.13
N ILE A 75 -22.72 38.20 -35.59
CA ILE A 75 -21.61 37.63 -36.38
C ILE A 75 -21.86 36.16 -36.74
N ALA A 76 -22.45 35.37 -35.85
CA ALA A 76 -22.69 33.94 -36.05
C ALA A 76 -23.76 33.66 -37.12
N GLU A 77 -24.84 34.45 -37.11
CA GLU A 77 -26.02 34.26 -37.96
C GLU A 77 -25.92 34.98 -39.31
N ASP A 78 -25.03 35.96 -39.45
CA ASP A 78 -24.70 36.57 -40.75
C ASP A 78 -23.94 35.59 -41.65
N VAL A 79 -24.66 35.00 -42.59
CA VAL A 79 -24.12 34.05 -43.59
C VAL A 79 -23.11 34.67 -44.56
N THR A 80 -22.95 35.99 -44.59
CA THR A 80 -21.92 36.67 -45.40
C THR A 80 -20.56 36.73 -44.71
N GLN A 81 -20.50 36.49 -43.39
CA GLN A 81 -19.24 36.42 -42.64
C GLN A 81 -18.42 35.19 -43.02
N ALA A 82 -17.10 35.33 -42.96
CA ALA A 82 -16.18 34.22 -43.19
C ALA A 82 -16.45 33.07 -42.20
N GLN A 83 -16.53 31.83 -42.69
CA GLN A 83 -16.87 30.63 -41.90
C GLN A 83 -16.08 30.51 -40.58
N ARG A 84 -14.79 30.89 -40.57
CA ARG A 84 -13.96 30.89 -39.35
C ARG A 84 -14.45 31.87 -38.28
N GLN A 85 -14.92 33.05 -38.67
CA GLN A 85 -15.49 34.04 -37.73
C GLN A 85 -16.84 33.58 -37.21
N ARG A 86 -17.65 32.92 -38.05
CA ARG A 86 -18.91 32.29 -37.62
C ARG A 86 -18.67 31.17 -36.61
N ILE A 87 -17.68 30.29 -36.84
CA ILE A 87 -17.26 29.25 -35.87
C ILE A 87 -16.84 29.88 -34.54
N LYS A 88 -15.95 30.89 -34.56
CA LYS A 88 -15.56 31.63 -33.34
C LYS A 88 -16.79 32.25 -32.65
N ALA A 89 -17.68 32.89 -33.39
CA ALA A 89 -18.84 33.58 -32.82
C ALA A 89 -19.84 32.60 -32.19
N TYR A 90 -20.09 31.44 -32.80
CA TYR A 90 -20.86 30.36 -32.16
C TYR A 90 -20.15 29.86 -30.89
N PHE A 91 -18.84 29.61 -30.92
CA PHE A 91 -18.11 29.16 -29.73
C PHE A 91 -18.18 30.17 -28.56
N TYR A 92 -17.92 31.46 -28.81
CA TYR A 92 -17.98 32.48 -27.76
C TYR A 92 -19.40 32.83 -27.32
N ARG A 93 -20.42 32.69 -28.19
CA ARG A 93 -21.83 32.79 -27.77
C ARG A 93 -22.24 31.60 -26.91
N GLY A 94 -21.77 30.40 -27.25
CA GLY A 94 -21.94 29.19 -26.45
C GLY A 94 -21.36 29.38 -25.06
N SER A 95 -20.09 29.78 -24.97
CA SER A 95 -19.41 30.09 -23.69
C SER A 95 -20.13 31.17 -22.89
N ALA A 96 -20.63 32.24 -23.51
CA ALA A 96 -21.38 33.27 -22.80
C ALA A 96 -22.77 32.80 -22.31
N ARG A 97 -23.35 31.75 -22.91
CA ARG A 97 -24.57 31.08 -22.41
C ARG A 97 -24.25 30.08 -21.31
N ASP A 98 -23.10 29.41 -21.42
CA ASP A 98 -22.51 28.51 -20.42
C ASP A 98 -22.26 29.23 -19.08
N ASP A 99 -21.60 30.40 -19.14
CA ASP A 99 -21.42 31.37 -18.03
C ASP A 99 -22.75 31.83 -17.38
N ARG A 100 -23.88 31.53 -18.03
CA ARG A 100 -25.24 31.92 -17.65
C ARG A 100 -26.15 30.73 -17.34
N GLU A 101 -25.57 29.53 -17.24
CA GLU A 101 -26.23 28.23 -17.03
C GLU A 101 -27.29 27.86 -18.10
N ASP A 102 -27.29 28.52 -19.25
CA ASP A 102 -28.11 28.17 -20.41
C ASP A 102 -27.44 27.04 -21.21
N TRP A 103 -27.29 25.89 -20.56
CA TRP A 103 -26.61 24.71 -21.12
C TRP A 103 -27.25 24.25 -22.45
N ASP A 104 -28.57 24.39 -22.61
CA ASP A 104 -29.24 24.06 -23.88
C ASP A 104 -28.86 25.03 -25.02
N GLY A 105 -28.81 26.33 -24.72
CA GLY A 105 -28.36 27.34 -25.66
C GLY A 105 -26.85 27.26 -25.96
N ALA A 106 -26.03 26.83 -25.00
CA ALA A 106 -24.60 26.58 -25.17
C ALA A 106 -24.35 25.34 -26.06
N ILE A 107 -24.96 24.20 -25.72
CA ILE A 107 -24.91 22.95 -26.51
C ILE A 107 -25.35 23.19 -27.96
N ALA A 108 -26.40 23.99 -28.18
CA ALA A 108 -26.88 24.33 -29.51
C ALA A 108 -25.83 25.10 -30.32
N ASP A 109 -25.19 26.10 -29.73
CA ASP A 109 -24.16 26.91 -30.38
C ASP A 109 -22.86 26.13 -30.63
N TYR A 110 -22.37 25.38 -29.65
CA TYR A 110 -21.22 24.48 -29.84
C TYR A 110 -21.51 23.46 -30.95
N SER A 111 -22.76 22.95 -31.03
CA SER A 111 -23.15 22.07 -32.13
C SER A 111 -23.13 22.74 -33.50
N GLN A 112 -23.42 24.05 -33.61
CA GLN A 112 -23.22 24.80 -34.86
C GLN A 112 -21.73 25.01 -35.18
N ALA A 113 -20.90 25.32 -34.18
CA ALA A 113 -19.45 25.41 -34.34
C ALA A 113 -18.86 24.08 -34.87
N ILE A 114 -19.27 22.95 -34.29
CA ILE A 114 -18.85 21.60 -34.68
C ILE A 114 -19.40 21.20 -36.07
N ALA A 115 -20.62 21.62 -36.42
CA ALA A 115 -21.17 21.39 -37.76
C ALA A 115 -20.40 22.15 -38.85
N LEU A 116 -19.86 23.33 -38.52
CA LEU A 116 -19.04 24.14 -39.42
C LEU A 116 -17.56 23.72 -39.43
N ASP A 117 -17.03 23.18 -38.33
CA ASP A 117 -15.72 22.50 -38.25
C ASP A 117 -15.78 21.30 -37.29
N PRO A 118 -15.88 20.06 -37.82
CA PRO A 118 -15.90 18.84 -37.00
C PRO A 118 -14.62 18.56 -36.20
N LYS A 119 -13.58 19.41 -36.31
CA LYS A 119 -12.34 19.33 -35.53
C LYS A 119 -12.18 20.45 -34.51
N ALA A 120 -13.23 21.23 -34.23
CA ALA A 120 -13.24 22.24 -33.18
C ALA A 120 -13.20 21.58 -31.78
N THR A 121 -12.01 21.15 -31.34
CA THR A 121 -11.80 20.39 -30.10
C THR A 121 -12.26 21.14 -28.85
N SER A 122 -12.06 22.46 -28.77
CA SER A 122 -12.61 23.28 -27.66
C SER A 122 -14.15 23.27 -27.63
N ALA A 123 -14.82 23.31 -28.79
CA ALA A 123 -16.29 23.25 -28.83
C ALA A 123 -16.83 21.86 -28.49
N LEU A 124 -16.10 20.79 -28.87
CA LEU A 124 -16.40 19.41 -28.46
C LEU A 124 -16.20 19.22 -26.95
N PHE A 125 -15.10 19.73 -26.40
CA PHE A 125 -14.79 19.65 -24.97
C PHE A 125 -15.85 20.35 -24.13
N ASN A 126 -16.13 21.64 -24.41
CA ASN A 126 -17.13 22.40 -23.67
C ASN A 126 -18.50 21.73 -23.77
N ARG A 127 -18.99 21.39 -24.98
CA ARG A 127 -20.27 20.68 -25.13
C ARG A 127 -20.33 19.35 -24.36
N GLY A 128 -19.20 18.64 -24.24
CA GLY A 128 -19.07 17.46 -23.40
C GLY A 128 -19.27 17.76 -21.91
N THR A 129 -18.71 18.87 -21.43
CA THR A 129 -18.93 19.41 -20.08
C THR A 129 -20.40 19.80 -19.87
N ASP A 130 -21.02 20.54 -20.79
CA ASP A 130 -22.45 20.92 -20.70
C ASP A 130 -23.35 19.68 -20.62
N TRP A 131 -23.08 18.64 -21.43
CA TRP A 131 -23.79 17.36 -21.36
C TRP A 131 -23.62 16.69 -20.00
N SER A 132 -22.42 16.77 -19.41
CA SER A 132 -22.13 16.25 -18.07
C SER A 132 -22.89 17.02 -16.98
N ASN A 133 -22.95 18.36 -17.09
CA ASN A 133 -23.73 19.22 -16.19
C ASN A 133 -25.24 18.91 -16.27
N LYS A 134 -25.74 18.62 -17.48
CA LYS A 134 -27.11 18.12 -17.71
C LYS A 134 -27.34 16.67 -17.30
N GLY A 135 -26.31 15.94 -16.88
CA GLY A 135 -26.38 14.52 -16.51
C GLY A 135 -26.44 13.53 -17.66
N ASP A 136 -26.32 13.97 -18.91
CA ASP A 136 -26.23 13.11 -20.11
C ASP A 136 -24.79 12.65 -20.33
N TYR A 137 -24.32 11.83 -19.40
CA TYR A 137 -22.94 11.35 -19.37
C TYR A 137 -22.55 10.55 -20.61
N ASP A 138 -23.49 9.92 -21.33
CA ASP A 138 -23.17 9.17 -22.56
C ASP A 138 -22.84 10.10 -23.73
N ARG A 139 -23.54 11.24 -23.88
CA ARG A 139 -23.13 12.27 -24.86
C ARG A 139 -21.84 12.97 -24.45
N ALA A 140 -21.65 13.25 -23.17
CA ALA A 140 -20.39 13.79 -22.64
C ALA A 140 -19.20 12.88 -23.00
N ILE A 141 -19.29 11.58 -22.69
CA ILE A 141 -18.28 10.57 -23.02
C ILE A 141 -18.04 10.49 -24.54
N ALA A 142 -19.09 10.58 -25.36
CA ALA A 142 -18.95 10.56 -26.81
C ALA A 142 -18.16 11.77 -27.35
N ASP A 143 -18.41 12.98 -26.83
CA ASP A 143 -17.68 14.18 -27.25
C ASP A 143 -16.23 14.16 -26.74
N PHE A 144 -15.99 13.79 -25.47
CA PHE A 144 -14.62 13.62 -24.94
C PHE A 144 -13.82 12.54 -25.69
N ASN A 145 -14.47 11.45 -26.13
CA ASN A 145 -13.82 10.45 -27.00
C ASN A 145 -13.33 11.05 -28.32
N ILE A 146 -14.08 11.98 -28.92
CA ILE A 146 -13.68 12.67 -30.15
C ILE A 146 -12.48 13.58 -29.85
N VAL A 147 -12.52 14.38 -28.79
CA VAL A 147 -11.39 15.23 -28.35
C VAL A 147 -10.13 14.39 -28.16
N ILE A 148 -10.19 13.32 -27.38
CA ILE A 148 -9.05 12.40 -27.13
C ILE A 148 -8.55 11.75 -28.44
N SER A 149 -9.43 11.46 -29.41
CA SER A 149 -9.03 10.90 -30.70
C SER A 149 -8.28 11.89 -31.61
N LEU A 150 -8.57 13.19 -31.45
CA LEU A 150 -7.92 14.29 -32.18
C LEU A 150 -6.64 14.75 -31.46
N GLU A 151 -6.68 14.78 -30.13
CA GLU A 151 -5.63 15.27 -29.23
C GLU A 151 -5.36 14.24 -28.11
N PRO A 152 -4.56 13.18 -28.36
CA PRO A 152 -4.32 12.10 -27.39
C PRO A 152 -3.57 12.49 -26.11
N SER A 153 -3.25 13.77 -25.93
CA SER A 153 -2.63 14.34 -24.73
C SER A 153 -3.51 15.40 -24.06
N ALA A 154 -4.79 15.51 -24.44
CA ALA A 154 -5.75 16.43 -23.82
C ALA A 154 -6.15 15.92 -22.42
N SER A 155 -5.35 16.28 -21.40
CA SER A 155 -5.55 15.86 -20.01
C SER A 155 -6.97 16.15 -19.51
N ASP A 156 -7.48 17.34 -19.80
CA ASP A 156 -8.80 17.79 -19.36
C ASP A 156 -9.92 16.92 -19.94
N ALA A 157 -9.78 16.45 -21.19
CA ALA A 157 -10.74 15.55 -21.82
C ALA A 157 -10.74 14.15 -21.18
N TYR A 158 -9.59 13.66 -20.74
CA TYR A 158 -9.51 12.44 -19.91
C TYR A 158 -10.14 12.68 -18.53
N SER A 159 -9.86 13.80 -17.86
CA SER A 159 -10.42 14.14 -16.56
C SER A 159 -11.96 14.28 -16.60
N GLY A 160 -12.49 14.97 -17.61
CA GLY A 160 -13.93 15.10 -17.87
C GLY A 160 -14.61 13.75 -18.17
N ARG A 161 -13.97 12.90 -18.98
CA ARG A 161 -14.49 11.54 -19.26
C ARG A 161 -14.42 10.63 -18.03
N GLY A 162 -13.36 10.71 -17.24
CA GLY A 162 -13.21 10.01 -15.96
C GLY A 162 -14.29 10.42 -14.97
N SER A 163 -14.58 11.71 -14.88
CA SER A 163 -15.67 12.26 -14.06
C SER A 163 -17.06 11.78 -14.50
N ALA A 164 -17.31 11.74 -15.82
CA ALA A 164 -18.54 11.17 -16.37
C ALA A 164 -18.67 9.66 -16.07
N PHE A 165 -17.58 8.88 -16.20
CA PHE A 165 -17.55 7.48 -15.81
C PHE A 165 -17.79 7.27 -14.31
N LEU A 166 -17.22 8.11 -13.46
CA LEU A 166 -17.40 8.07 -12.01
C LEU A 166 -18.85 8.32 -11.61
N ARG A 167 -19.51 9.32 -12.23
CA ARG A 167 -20.95 9.59 -12.06
C ARG A 167 -21.84 8.46 -12.59
N LYS A 168 -21.40 7.72 -13.61
CA LYS A 168 -22.03 6.45 -14.07
C LYS A 168 -21.70 5.22 -13.21
N GLY A 169 -20.95 5.37 -12.12
CA GLY A 169 -20.53 4.26 -11.24
C GLY A 169 -19.47 3.32 -11.84
N LYS A 170 -18.86 3.68 -12.97
CA LYS A 170 -17.81 2.88 -13.63
C LYS A 170 -16.43 3.21 -13.04
N ILE A 171 -16.21 2.77 -11.81
CA ILE A 171 -15.03 3.14 -10.99
C ILE A 171 -13.70 2.82 -11.71
N ASP A 172 -13.54 1.62 -12.28
CA ASP A 172 -12.28 1.23 -12.93
C ASP A 172 -11.96 2.06 -14.18
N ALA A 173 -12.99 2.40 -14.96
CA ALA A 173 -12.85 3.26 -16.15
C ALA A 173 -12.49 4.70 -15.75
N ALA A 174 -13.11 5.22 -14.69
CA ALA A 174 -12.76 6.52 -14.13
C ALA A 174 -11.32 6.55 -13.61
N MET A 175 -10.89 5.51 -12.90
CA MET A 175 -9.53 5.38 -12.37
C MET A 175 -8.47 5.45 -13.48
N LEU A 176 -8.67 4.69 -14.56
CA LEU A 176 -7.77 4.68 -15.72
C LEU A 176 -7.72 6.04 -16.42
N ASP A 177 -8.87 6.71 -16.58
CA ASP A 177 -8.94 8.02 -17.23
C ASP A 177 -8.25 9.12 -16.39
N PHE A 178 -8.45 9.15 -15.07
CA PHE A 178 -7.74 10.09 -14.21
C PHE A 178 -6.23 9.82 -14.17
N GLN A 179 -5.81 8.54 -14.17
CA GLN A 179 -4.39 8.19 -14.31
C GLN A 179 -3.83 8.66 -15.66
N GLN A 180 -4.56 8.49 -16.76
CA GLN A 180 -4.12 8.93 -18.08
C GLN A 180 -4.05 10.46 -18.20
N ALA A 181 -4.96 11.18 -17.54
CA ALA A 181 -4.90 12.63 -17.40
C ALA A 181 -3.63 13.07 -16.64
N ILE A 182 -3.35 12.49 -15.47
CA ILE A 182 -2.14 12.78 -14.68
C ILE A 182 -0.84 12.42 -15.44
N GLU A 183 -0.85 11.38 -16.28
CA GLU A 183 0.27 11.04 -17.16
C GLU A 183 0.47 12.07 -18.29
N ALA A 184 -0.61 12.63 -18.83
CA ALA A 184 -0.59 13.64 -19.88
C ALA A 184 -0.18 15.02 -19.34
N ASP A 185 -0.71 15.40 -18.17
CA ASP A 185 -0.31 16.57 -17.41
C ASP A 185 -0.30 16.29 -15.89
N PRO A 186 0.88 16.12 -15.27
CA PRO A 186 1.04 15.96 -13.82
C PRO A 186 0.67 17.19 -12.99
N GLN A 187 0.18 18.28 -13.59
CA GLN A 187 -0.36 19.47 -12.91
C GLN A 187 -1.88 19.63 -13.09
N ASN A 188 -2.57 18.62 -13.64
CA ASN A 188 -4.03 18.63 -13.70
C ASN A 188 -4.63 18.36 -12.30
N GLY A 189 -5.09 19.41 -11.62
CA GLY A 189 -5.68 19.35 -10.28
C GLY A 189 -6.92 18.48 -10.22
N ASP A 190 -7.87 18.70 -11.14
CA ASP A 190 -9.12 17.94 -11.26
C ASP A 190 -8.89 16.42 -11.35
N ALA A 191 -7.88 15.98 -12.09
CA ALA A 191 -7.56 14.56 -12.22
C ALA A 191 -7.01 13.96 -10.91
N HIS A 192 -6.23 14.72 -10.14
CA HIS A 192 -5.84 14.31 -8.79
C HIS A 192 -7.03 14.26 -7.83
N THR A 193 -7.94 15.23 -7.88
CA THR A 193 -9.17 15.27 -7.06
C THR A 193 -10.15 14.15 -7.45
N GLY A 194 -10.29 13.86 -8.74
CA GLY A 194 -11.05 12.74 -9.27
C GLY A 194 -10.48 11.39 -8.86
N LEU A 195 -9.16 11.20 -8.95
CA LEU A 195 -8.48 9.98 -8.51
C LEU A 195 -8.55 9.80 -6.98
N GLY A 196 -8.43 10.87 -6.21
CA GLY A 196 -8.67 10.86 -4.76
C GLY A 196 -10.09 10.42 -4.42
N THR A 197 -11.07 10.90 -5.19
CA THR A 197 -12.49 10.54 -5.04
C THR A 197 -12.73 9.07 -5.36
N VAL A 198 -12.06 8.53 -6.39
CA VAL A 198 -12.05 7.09 -6.70
C VAL A 198 -11.50 6.28 -5.52
N TRP A 199 -10.31 6.61 -5.00
CA TRP A 199 -9.73 5.89 -3.86
C TRP A 199 -10.59 5.97 -2.59
N SER A 200 -11.22 7.11 -2.33
CA SER A 200 -12.16 7.29 -1.22
C SER A 200 -13.35 6.33 -1.34
N LYS A 201 -13.95 6.23 -2.53
CA LYS A 201 -15.07 5.30 -2.81
C LYS A 201 -14.67 3.82 -2.71
N THR A 202 -13.42 3.46 -2.98
CA THR A 202 -12.91 2.08 -2.78
C THR A 202 -12.48 1.81 -1.33
N GLY A 203 -12.56 2.79 -0.41
CA GLY A 203 -12.19 2.65 1.00
C GLY A 203 -10.69 2.89 1.30
N GLU A 204 -9.89 3.20 0.28
CA GLU A 204 -8.43 3.38 0.35
C GLU A 204 -8.06 4.79 0.83
N ARG A 205 -8.48 5.14 2.05
CA ARG A 205 -8.46 6.52 2.59
C ARG A 205 -7.09 7.19 2.54
N ASP A 206 -6.00 6.48 2.85
CA ASP A 206 -4.66 7.06 2.84
C ASP A 206 -4.17 7.40 1.40
N LYS A 207 -4.59 6.62 0.39
CA LYS A 207 -4.34 6.94 -1.03
C LYS A 207 -5.17 8.16 -1.45
N ALA A 208 -6.43 8.23 -1.02
CA ALA A 208 -7.29 9.38 -1.28
C ALA A 208 -6.67 10.68 -0.75
N ILE A 209 -6.27 10.69 0.53
CA ILE A 209 -5.57 11.82 1.17
C ILE A 209 -4.32 12.21 0.39
N ALA A 210 -3.50 11.24 -0.02
CA ALA A 210 -2.26 11.50 -0.77
C ALA A 210 -2.47 12.10 -2.18
N GLU A 211 -3.61 11.85 -2.83
CA GLU A 211 -3.97 12.50 -4.09
C GLU A 211 -4.60 13.89 -3.86
N TYR A 212 -5.49 14.06 -2.88
CA TYR A 212 -6.00 15.38 -2.50
C TYR A 212 -4.87 16.32 -2.04
N ASP A 213 -3.86 15.80 -1.34
CA ASP A 213 -2.64 16.53 -1.00
C ASP A 213 -1.89 17.04 -2.23
N LYS A 214 -2.00 16.38 -3.39
CA LYS A 214 -1.40 16.87 -4.65
C LYS A 214 -2.28 17.93 -5.30
N ALA A 215 -3.60 17.70 -5.37
CA ALA A 215 -4.56 18.68 -5.87
C ALA A 215 -4.44 20.01 -5.11
N ILE A 216 -4.47 19.97 -3.77
CA ILE A 216 -4.35 21.15 -2.89
C ILE A 216 -2.95 21.81 -2.95
N ARG A 217 -1.93 21.10 -3.46
CA ARG A 217 -0.61 21.70 -3.77
C ARG A 217 -0.55 22.37 -5.15
N ILE A 218 -1.43 21.98 -6.06
CA ILE A 218 -1.59 22.57 -7.40
C ILE A 218 -2.47 23.82 -7.27
N ASP A 219 -3.69 23.65 -6.74
CA ASP A 219 -4.57 24.75 -6.33
C ASP A 219 -4.94 24.63 -4.83
N PRO A 220 -4.37 25.48 -3.96
CA PRO A 220 -4.77 25.58 -2.55
C PRO A 220 -6.23 25.98 -2.33
N GLY A 221 -6.93 26.46 -3.37
CA GLY A 221 -8.34 26.81 -3.37
C GLY A 221 -9.30 25.70 -3.81
N ASP A 222 -8.83 24.50 -4.15
CA ASP A 222 -9.70 23.38 -4.58
C ASP A 222 -10.65 22.96 -3.44
N PHE A 223 -11.85 23.53 -3.48
CA PHE A 223 -12.92 23.31 -2.51
C PHE A 223 -13.31 21.83 -2.41
N ILE A 224 -13.35 21.12 -3.55
CA ILE A 224 -13.76 19.71 -3.61
C ILE A 224 -12.68 18.81 -3.00
N ALA A 225 -11.40 19.07 -3.26
CA ALA A 225 -10.31 18.37 -2.60
C ALA A 225 -10.27 18.65 -1.10
N LEU A 226 -10.46 19.91 -0.67
CA LEU A 226 -10.49 20.28 0.74
C LEU A 226 -11.61 19.56 1.50
N VAL A 227 -12.86 19.64 1.02
CA VAL A 227 -13.99 18.94 1.65
C VAL A 227 -13.78 17.42 1.66
N ASN A 228 -13.33 16.82 0.55
CA ASN A 228 -13.14 15.37 0.49
C ASN A 228 -11.94 14.86 1.30
N ARG A 229 -10.87 15.65 1.45
CA ARG A 229 -9.76 15.34 2.35
C ARG A 229 -10.19 15.49 3.81
N GLY A 230 -10.98 16.52 4.13
CA GLY A 230 -11.60 16.68 5.43
C GLY A 230 -12.49 15.49 5.82
N LEU A 231 -13.31 14.99 4.88
CA LEU A 231 -14.11 13.77 5.06
C LEU A 231 -13.25 12.53 5.28
N ALA A 232 -12.13 12.40 4.55
CA ALA A 232 -11.20 11.28 4.72
C ALA A 232 -10.47 11.32 6.08
N TYR A 233 -10.10 12.50 6.58
CA TYR A 233 -9.54 12.69 7.93
C TYR A 233 -10.58 12.43 9.02
N ALA A 234 -11.82 12.93 8.87
CA ALA A 234 -12.90 12.69 9.82
C ALA A 234 -13.24 11.19 9.94
N ALA A 235 -13.19 10.45 8.83
CA ALA A 235 -13.36 8.99 8.81
C ALA A 235 -12.17 8.19 9.38
N LYS A 236 -11.10 8.86 9.82
CA LYS A 236 -9.96 8.31 10.55
C LYS A 236 -9.87 8.85 12.00
N ASP A 237 -10.93 9.52 12.47
CA ASP A 237 -10.99 10.26 13.75
C ASP A 237 -9.93 11.39 13.88
N GLU A 238 -9.31 11.83 12.77
CA GLU A 238 -8.36 12.94 12.71
C GLU A 238 -9.09 14.30 12.65
N PHE A 239 -10.04 14.53 13.57
CA PHE A 239 -11.01 15.63 13.51
C PHE A 239 -10.38 17.03 13.44
N ASP A 240 -9.23 17.27 14.07
CA ASP A 240 -8.54 18.57 13.99
C ASP A 240 -8.04 18.91 12.58
N ARG A 241 -7.60 17.90 11.81
CA ARG A 241 -7.23 18.09 10.40
C ARG A 241 -8.46 18.26 9.52
N ALA A 242 -9.52 17.50 9.81
CA ALA A 242 -10.79 17.66 9.11
C ALA A 242 -11.37 19.07 9.27
N ILE A 243 -11.37 19.61 10.50
CA ILE A 243 -11.81 20.98 10.79
C ILE A 243 -10.95 22.01 10.06
N ALA A 244 -9.62 21.86 10.05
CA ALA A 244 -8.74 22.76 9.31
C ALA A 244 -9.00 22.77 7.79
N ASP A 245 -9.29 21.60 7.21
CA ASP A 245 -9.67 21.48 5.80
C ASP A 245 -11.05 22.10 5.50
N TYR A 246 -12.03 21.92 6.39
CA TYR A 246 -13.34 22.58 6.27
C TYR A 246 -13.28 24.10 6.51
N ASP A 247 -12.41 24.56 7.40
CA ASP A 247 -12.14 26.00 7.63
C ASP A 247 -11.53 26.63 6.37
N ALA A 248 -10.63 25.93 5.69
CA ALA A 248 -10.08 26.36 4.40
C ALA A 248 -11.15 26.33 3.29
N ALA A 249 -11.97 25.29 3.21
CA ALA A 249 -13.08 25.21 2.25
C ALA A 249 -14.10 26.35 2.44
N LEU A 250 -14.47 26.66 3.69
CA LEU A 250 -15.38 27.76 4.04
C LEU A 250 -14.74 29.16 3.91
N ALA A 251 -13.41 29.25 3.76
CA ALA A 251 -12.72 30.48 3.35
C ALA A 251 -12.75 30.69 1.83
N VAL A 252 -12.95 29.63 1.05
CA VAL A 252 -13.18 29.70 -0.41
C VAL A 252 -14.66 29.97 -0.71
N ASP A 253 -15.57 29.13 -0.19
CA ASP A 253 -17.01 29.33 -0.27
C ASP A 253 -17.67 29.41 1.13
N PRO A 254 -17.90 30.63 1.66
CA PRO A 254 -18.65 30.84 2.90
C PRO A 254 -20.16 30.51 2.80
N GLY A 255 -20.68 30.17 1.62
CA GLY A 255 -22.06 29.80 1.36
C GLY A 255 -22.35 28.29 1.43
N SER A 256 -21.33 27.43 1.53
CA SER A 256 -21.52 25.98 1.48
C SER A 256 -22.19 25.40 2.73
N ALA A 257 -23.47 25.03 2.61
CA ALA A 257 -24.20 24.30 3.64
C ALA A 257 -23.54 22.94 3.97
N ASP A 258 -23.02 22.23 2.96
CA ASP A 258 -22.32 20.95 3.12
C ASP A 258 -21.05 21.09 3.97
N ALA A 259 -20.22 22.09 3.72
CA ALA A 259 -18.99 22.28 4.49
C ALA A 259 -19.30 22.62 5.96
N TYR A 260 -20.33 23.42 6.24
CA TYR A 260 -20.83 23.65 7.60
C TYR A 260 -21.38 22.37 8.26
N ALA A 261 -22.16 21.55 7.55
CA ALA A 261 -22.68 20.28 8.09
C ALA A 261 -21.56 19.28 8.40
N ASN A 262 -20.56 19.16 7.52
CA ASN A 262 -19.41 18.29 7.70
C ASN A 262 -18.48 18.77 8.83
N ARG A 263 -18.27 20.09 8.98
CA ARG A 263 -17.52 20.65 10.11
C ARG A 263 -18.28 20.48 11.43
N SER A 264 -19.61 20.60 11.43
CA SER A 264 -20.44 20.26 12.59
C SER A 264 -20.25 18.79 13.04
N ALA A 265 -20.24 17.85 12.10
CA ALA A 265 -19.98 16.43 12.39
C ALA A 265 -18.57 16.20 12.99
N ALA A 266 -17.55 16.95 12.54
CA ALA A 266 -16.23 16.90 13.15
C ALA A 266 -16.19 17.51 14.57
N TRP A 267 -16.92 18.61 14.82
CA TRP A 267 -17.08 19.16 16.17
C TRP A 267 -17.82 18.20 17.12
N ILE A 268 -18.80 17.42 16.62
CA ILE A 268 -19.44 16.32 17.36
C ILE A 268 -18.39 15.26 17.76
N GLY A 269 -17.53 14.83 16.81
CA GLY A 269 -16.43 13.91 17.12
C GLY A 269 -15.46 14.41 18.19
N LYS A 270 -15.26 15.74 18.26
CA LYS A 270 -14.47 16.41 19.32
C LYS A 270 -15.23 16.65 20.64
N ASN A 271 -16.51 16.32 20.73
CA ASN A 271 -17.41 16.66 21.84
C ASN A 271 -17.62 18.18 22.04
N ASP A 272 -17.35 19.03 21.04
CA ASP A 272 -17.67 20.46 21.07
C ASP A 272 -19.08 20.71 20.53
N TRP A 273 -20.06 20.34 21.34
CA TRP A 273 -21.47 20.46 21.01
C TRP A 273 -21.91 21.91 20.74
N ALA A 274 -21.18 22.90 21.27
CA ALA A 274 -21.52 24.31 21.09
C ALA A 274 -21.19 24.79 19.67
N ARG A 275 -19.98 24.47 19.17
CA ARG A 275 -19.62 24.77 17.78
C ARG A 275 -20.39 23.91 16.79
N ALA A 276 -20.62 22.63 17.09
CA ALA A 276 -21.45 21.75 16.27
C ALA A 276 -22.86 22.32 16.02
N ILE A 277 -23.54 22.79 17.07
CA ILE A 277 -24.88 23.39 16.93
C ILE A 277 -24.82 24.72 16.15
N ALA A 278 -23.76 25.52 16.32
CA ALA A 278 -23.60 26.76 15.57
C ALA A 278 -23.41 26.51 14.06
N ASP A 279 -22.53 25.58 13.70
CA ASP A 279 -22.29 25.19 12.31
C ASP A 279 -23.53 24.51 11.69
N ALA A 280 -24.20 23.61 12.42
CA ALA A 280 -25.42 22.97 11.94
C ALA A 280 -26.58 23.98 11.76
N ASN A 281 -26.70 24.98 12.65
CA ASN A 281 -27.63 26.09 12.44
C ASN A 281 -27.31 26.87 11.16
N LYS A 282 -26.02 27.11 10.88
CA LYS A 282 -25.62 27.84 9.67
C LYS A 282 -25.87 27.04 8.40
N ALA A 283 -25.62 25.73 8.41
CA ALA A 283 -26.00 24.83 7.31
C ALA A 283 -27.51 24.89 7.02
N ILE A 284 -28.35 24.84 8.05
CA ILE A 284 -29.83 24.91 7.93
C ILE A 284 -30.32 26.31 7.52
N GLU A 285 -29.59 27.38 7.88
CA GLU A 285 -29.88 28.75 7.45
C GLU A 285 -29.60 28.95 5.94
N LEU A 286 -28.55 28.30 5.44
CA LEU A 286 -28.14 28.32 4.03
C LEU A 286 -29.02 27.42 3.16
N ASP A 287 -29.31 26.20 3.63
CA ASP A 287 -30.30 25.30 3.02
C ASP A 287 -31.24 24.67 4.07
N ALA A 288 -32.50 25.09 4.05
CA ALA A 288 -33.57 24.57 4.92
C ALA A 288 -34.05 23.15 4.53
N GLY A 289 -33.55 22.60 3.42
CA GLY A 289 -33.69 21.20 3.02
C GLY A 289 -32.58 20.27 3.52
N MET A 290 -31.50 20.81 4.09
CA MET A 290 -30.27 20.04 4.34
C MET A 290 -30.42 18.98 5.44
N VAL A 291 -30.59 17.72 5.03
CA VAL A 291 -30.77 16.55 5.90
C VAL A 291 -29.63 16.40 6.91
N ASP A 292 -28.37 16.42 6.45
CA ASP A 292 -27.23 16.25 7.35
C ASP A 292 -27.05 17.40 8.35
N GLY A 293 -27.52 18.61 8.01
CA GLY A 293 -27.56 19.75 8.93
C GLY A 293 -28.50 19.49 10.11
N TYR A 294 -29.74 19.06 9.84
CA TYR A 294 -30.68 18.68 10.90
C TYR A 294 -30.20 17.44 11.67
N TYR A 295 -29.63 16.44 11.00
CA TYR A 295 -29.09 15.24 11.65
C TYR A 295 -27.95 15.57 12.61
N ALA A 296 -26.96 16.36 12.17
CA ALA A 296 -25.86 16.80 13.02
C ALA A 296 -26.37 17.60 14.22
N ARG A 297 -27.33 18.52 14.02
CA ARG A 297 -27.93 19.27 15.12
C ARG A 297 -28.68 18.37 16.12
N ALA A 298 -29.41 17.37 15.63
CA ALA A 298 -30.09 16.39 16.47
C ALA A 298 -29.11 15.61 17.36
N VAL A 299 -28.02 15.11 16.79
CA VAL A 299 -26.95 14.40 17.52
C VAL A 299 -26.30 15.33 18.55
N ALA A 300 -25.99 16.58 18.18
CA ALA A 300 -25.39 17.54 19.13
C ALA A 300 -26.34 17.94 20.27
N TRP A 301 -27.66 17.99 20.04
CA TRP A 301 -28.65 18.16 21.13
C TRP A 301 -28.76 16.92 22.02
N ALA A 302 -28.76 15.72 21.44
CA ALA A 302 -28.79 14.45 22.15
C ALA A 302 -27.56 14.24 23.05
N SER A 303 -26.39 14.74 22.62
CA SER A 303 -25.14 14.75 23.40
C SER A 303 -25.07 15.86 24.47
N LYS A 304 -26.08 16.75 24.52
CA LYS A 304 -26.29 17.74 25.59
C LYS A 304 -27.52 17.41 26.45
N ASP A 305 -27.98 16.16 26.39
CA ASP A 305 -29.18 15.65 27.08
C ASP A 305 -30.45 16.49 26.82
N ASN A 306 -30.53 17.13 25.64
CA ASN A 306 -31.71 17.87 25.20
C ASN A 306 -32.53 17.05 24.21
N ASP A 307 -33.07 15.94 24.73
CA ASP A 307 -33.80 14.94 23.94
C ASP A 307 -35.01 15.55 23.20
N ASP A 308 -35.66 16.60 23.73
CA ASP A 308 -36.78 17.28 23.07
C ASP A 308 -36.38 17.98 21.76
N ARG A 309 -35.25 18.67 21.73
CA ARG A 309 -34.72 19.28 20.50
C ARG A 309 -34.15 18.25 19.55
N ALA A 310 -33.51 17.21 20.09
CA ALA A 310 -33.02 16.09 19.28
C ALA A 310 -34.18 15.36 18.57
N LEU A 311 -35.28 15.07 19.26
CA LEU A 311 -36.49 14.50 18.69
C LEU A 311 -37.07 15.37 17.56
N ALA A 312 -37.21 16.68 17.80
CA ALA A 312 -37.74 17.60 16.80
C ALA A 312 -36.87 17.67 15.52
N ASP A 313 -35.54 17.66 15.67
CA ASP A 313 -34.62 17.65 14.53
C ASP A 313 -34.61 16.27 13.82
N PHE A 314 -34.68 15.13 14.54
CA PHE A 314 -34.84 13.81 13.91
C PHE A 314 -36.18 13.64 13.20
N ASP A 315 -37.27 14.16 13.76
CA ASP A 315 -38.59 14.23 13.09
C ASP A 315 -38.50 15.05 11.79
N LYS A 316 -37.75 16.15 11.81
CA LYS A 316 -37.52 16.99 10.63
C LYS A 316 -36.66 16.28 9.57
N VAL A 317 -35.62 15.54 9.96
CA VAL A 317 -34.88 14.67 9.01
C VAL A 317 -35.81 13.65 8.37
N ILE A 318 -36.59 12.91 9.17
CA ILE A 318 -37.50 11.86 8.67
C ILE A 318 -38.61 12.44 7.76
N ALA A 319 -39.00 13.71 7.97
CA ALA A 319 -39.94 14.41 7.10
C ALA A 319 -39.33 14.91 5.77
N LEU A 320 -37.99 15.11 5.72
CA LEU A 320 -37.24 15.46 4.52
C LEU A 320 -36.82 14.21 3.73
N ASP A 321 -36.25 13.22 4.42
CA ASP A 321 -35.91 11.89 3.91
C ASP A 321 -36.40 10.79 4.86
N ALA A 322 -37.50 10.15 4.49
CA ALA A 322 -38.07 9.02 5.23
C ALA A 322 -37.24 7.72 5.10
N THR A 323 -36.19 7.71 4.26
CA THR A 323 -35.29 6.57 4.04
C THR A 323 -33.98 6.66 4.83
N ASP A 324 -33.69 7.78 5.50
CA ASP A 324 -32.50 7.91 6.35
C ASP A 324 -32.61 7.05 7.62
N ALA A 325 -32.06 5.83 7.54
CA ALA A 325 -32.01 4.87 8.64
C ALA A 325 -31.33 5.42 9.90
N ARG A 326 -30.40 6.38 9.78
CA ARG A 326 -29.69 7.01 10.91
C ARG A 326 -30.65 7.82 11.76
N ALA A 327 -31.55 8.58 11.13
CA ALA A 327 -32.51 9.43 11.82
C ALA A 327 -33.59 8.62 12.55
N TRP A 328 -34.07 7.52 11.95
CA TRP A 328 -34.96 6.57 12.63
C TRP A 328 -34.29 5.94 13.87
N LEU A 329 -33.02 5.55 13.77
CA LEU A 329 -32.25 5.03 14.91
C LEU A 329 -32.03 6.09 15.99
N GLY A 330 -31.64 7.32 15.61
CA GLY A 330 -31.47 8.45 16.52
C GLY A 330 -32.76 8.79 17.27
N ARG A 331 -33.89 8.86 16.57
CA ARG A 331 -35.21 9.10 17.19
C ARG A 331 -35.61 7.97 18.14
N SER A 332 -35.32 6.72 17.78
CA SER A 332 -35.54 5.56 18.67
C SER A 332 -34.80 5.71 19.99
N LEU A 333 -33.51 6.07 19.95
CA LEU A 333 -32.71 6.27 21.16
C LEU A 333 -33.30 7.36 22.06
N MET A 334 -33.74 8.49 21.49
CA MET A 334 -34.36 9.57 22.27
C MET A 334 -35.73 9.17 22.84
N ARG A 335 -36.57 8.46 22.07
CA ARG A 335 -37.85 7.93 22.57
C ARG A 335 -37.64 6.94 23.71
N SER A 336 -36.60 6.09 23.63
CA SER A 336 -36.24 5.17 24.70
C SER A 336 -35.81 5.89 25.97
N ARG A 337 -34.99 6.95 25.88
CA ARG A 337 -34.62 7.80 27.03
C ARG A 337 -35.84 8.45 27.69
N LYS A 338 -36.83 8.86 26.91
CA LYS A 338 -38.11 9.42 27.38
C LYS A 338 -39.15 8.37 27.83
N GLY A 339 -38.82 7.08 27.84
CA GLY A 339 -39.71 6.01 28.27
C GLY A 339 -40.79 5.57 27.24
N ASP A 340 -40.74 6.07 26.01
CA ASP A 340 -41.59 5.58 24.91
C ASP A 340 -40.95 4.35 24.25
N SER A 341 -40.96 3.23 24.98
CA SER A 341 -40.42 1.95 24.50
C SER A 341 -41.13 1.41 23.25
N ALA A 342 -42.43 1.74 23.08
CA ALA A 342 -43.22 1.28 21.95
C ALA A 342 -42.86 2.04 20.66
N GLY A 343 -42.76 3.38 20.72
CA GLY A 343 -42.31 4.22 19.61
C GLY A 343 -40.84 3.98 19.27
N ALA A 344 -39.97 3.77 20.27
CA ALA A 344 -38.59 3.39 20.06
C ALA A 344 -38.48 2.06 19.29
N ALA A 345 -39.14 0.99 19.74
CA ALA A 345 -39.13 -0.30 19.06
C ALA A 345 -39.76 -0.24 17.65
N ALA A 346 -40.70 0.66 17.38
CA ALA A 346 -41.21 0.91 16.03
C ALA A 346 -40.17 1.58 15.14
N ASP A 347 -39.53 2.65 15.62
CA ASP A 347 -38.52 3.40 14.89
C ASP A 347 -37.26 2.57 14.60
N CYS A 348 -36.76 1.82 15.58
CA CYS A 348 -35.57 0.97 15.37
C CYS A 348 -35.82 -0.18 14.37
N ARG A 349 -37.02 -0.80 14.39
CA ARG A 349 -37.41 -1.76 13.34
C ARG A 349 -37.47 -1.11 11.96
N LYS A 350 -37.93 0.14 11.87
CA LYS A 350 -37.92 0.90 10.61
C LYS A 350 -36.49 1.20 10.15
N ALA A 351 -35.58 1.53 11.06
CA ALA A 351 -34.17 1.72 10.78
C ALA A 351 -33.50 0.44 10.24
N ILE A 352 -33.66 -0.70 10.92
CA ILE A 352 -33.15 -2.01 10.45
C ILE A 352 -33.73 -2.40 9.09
N ALA A 353 -35.00 -2.11 8.83
CA ALA A 353 -35.61 -2.38 7.52
C ALA A 353 -35.06 -1.50 6.37
N LEU A 354 -34.41 -0.37 6.69
CA LEU A 354 -33.78 0.53 5.72
C LEU A 354 -32.29 0.21 5.52
N ASP A 355 -31.52 -0.05 6.58
CA ASP A 355 -30.13 -0.49 6.51
C ASP A 355 -29.84 -1.67 7.48
N PRO A 356 -30.16 -2.90 7.08
CA PRO A 356 -29.96 -4.08 7.94
C PRO A 356 -28.48 -4.46 8.11
N LYS A 357 -27.59 -4.01 7.21
CA LYS A 357 -26.15 -4.34 7.27
C LYS A 357 -25.40 -3.48 8.27
N LYS A 358 -25.82 -2.22 8.45
CA LYS A 358 -25.14 -1.24 9.30
C LYS A 358 -25.73 -1.16 10.72
N ILE A 359 -27.02 -1.45 10.88
CA ILE A 359 -27.72 -1.25 12.17
C ILE A 359 -27.76 -2.52 13.02
N GLY A 360 -27.85 -3.71 12.43
CA GLY A 360 -27.67 -4.98 13.13
C GLY A 360 -28.82 -5.37 14.09
N SER A 361 -28.90 -4.75 15.26
CA SER A 361 -29.89 -5.04 16.33
C SER A 361 -30.37 -3.76 17.03
N CYS A 362 -31.44 -3.88 17.84
CA CYS A 362 -32.10 -2.80 18.58
C CYS A 362 -31.82 -2.83 20.09
N ASP A 363 -30.78 -3.53 20.55
CA ASP A 363 -30.45 -3.70 21.98
C ASP A 363 -29.87 -2.41 22.58
N ALA A 364 -30.74 -1.47 22.94
CA ALA A 364 -30.36 -0.18 23.50
C ALA A 364 -30.80 -0.04 24.97
N GLY A 365 -29.83 0.13 25.87
CA GLY A 365 -30.07 0.79 27.16
C GLY A 365 -29.11 0.43 28.30
N PRO A 366 -28.70 1.40 29.14
CA PRO A 366 -28.53 2.83 28.84
C PRO A 366 -27.22 3.41 29.43
N ALA A 367 -27.00 4.72 29.24
CA ALA A 367 -25.85 5.42 29.77
C ALA A 367 -26.05 5.90 31.23
N ASN A 368 -25.02 5.62 32.05
CA ASN A 368 -24.57 6.37 33.24
C ASN A 368 -25.40 6.32 34.56
N ALA A 369 -24.76 5.78 35.61
CA ALA A 369 -25.06 5.86 37.06
C ALA A 369 -26.31 5.11 37.63
N GLU A 370 -26.18 4.71 38.91
CA GLU A 370 -27.16 4.00 39.76
C GLU A 370 -28.18 4.98 40.41
N MET A 371 -29.34 4.63 41.01
CA MET A 371 -30.09 3.41 41.40
C MET A 371 -31.53 3.87 41.81
N PRO A 372 -32.48 3.03 42.32
CA PRO A 372 -32.74 1.59 42.18
C PRO A 372 -34.22 1.22 41.82
N ALA A 373 -34.41 -0.04 41.39
CA ALA A 373 -35.57 -0.95 41.55
C ALA A 373 -37.05 -0.48 41.60
N ALA A 374 -37.87 -1.07 40.73
CA ALA A 374 -39.21 -1.58 41.07
C ALA A 374 -39.59 -2.78 40.16
N GLU A 375 -40.14 -3.84 40.76
CA GLU A 375 -40.53 -5.07 40.05
C GLU A 375 -41.89 -4.94 39.34
N THR A 376 -42.11 -5.67 38.25
CA THR A 376 -43.05 -6.82 38.23
C THR A 376 -43.13 -7.46 36.84
N ALA A 377 -43.19 -8.80 36.81
CA ALA A 377 -43.24 -9.56 35.57
C ALA A 377 -44.67 -9.72 35.01
N SER A 378 -44.78 -9.84 33.69
CA SER A 378 -45.93 -10.44 33.00
C SER A 378 -45.43 -11.13 31.72
N LYS A 379 -45.91 -12.35 31.47
CA LYS A 379 -45.29 -13.31 30.53
C LYS A 379 -45.30 -12.83 29.06
N PRO A 380 -44.28 -13.18 28.24
CA PRO A 380 -44.24 -12.79 26.82
C PRO A 380 -45.24 -13.57 25.97
N ASP A 381 -45.76 -12.93 24.92
CA ASP A 381 -46.53 -13.56 23.86
C ASP A 381 -45.62 -14.39 22.94
N LEU A 382 -45.69 -15.72 23.11
CA LEU A 382 -44.91 -16.72 22.39
C LEU A 382 -45.14 -16.74 20.86
N SER A 383 -46.17 -16.07 20.34
CA SER A 383 -46.40 -15.94 18.90
C SER A 383 -45.36 -15.04 18.21
N SER A 384 -44.75 -14.12 18.96
CA SER A 384 -43.72 -13.20 18.45
C SER A 384 -42.35 -13.89 18.29
N LEU A 385 -41.95 -14.70 19.27
CA LEU A 385 -40.65 -15.39 19.32
C LEU A 385 -40.48 -16.40 18.16
N ALA A 386 -41.54 -17.14 17.84
CA ALA A 386 -41.56 -18.07 16.71
C ALA A 386 -41.36 -17.37 15.35
N LYS A 387 -41.65 -16.06 15.28
CA LYS A 387 -41.50 -15.23 14.07
C LYS A 387 -40.15 -14.50 14.02
N GLN A 388 -39.54 -14.22 15.17
CA GLN A 388 -38.17 -13.66 15.25
C GLN A 388 -37.12 -14.67 14.77
N LEU A 389 -37.30 -15.97 15.08
CA LEU A 389 -36.43 -17.06 14.64
C LEU A 389 -36.38 -17.30 13.12
N GLU A 390 -37.27 -16.71 12.33
CA GLU A 390 -37.23 -16.78 10.86
C GLU A 390 -36.40 -15.64 10.21
N THR A 391 -35.95 -14.66 10.99
CA THR A 391 -35.37 -13.40 10.45
C THR A 391 -33.88 -13.16 10.75
N THR A 392 -33.26 -13.87 11.69
CA THR A 392 -31.82 -13.73 12.00
C THR A 392 -30.98 -14.66 11.11
N GLY A 393 -30.48 -14.12 10.00
CA GLY A 393 -29.80 -14.90 8.96
C GLY A 393 -28.39 -15.38 9.31
N ARG A 394 -28.30 -16.60 9.89
CA ARG A 394 -27.47 -17.69 9.34
C ARG A 394 -28.22 -19.01 9.55
N GLN A 395 -28.22 -19.87 8.53
CA GLN A 395 -29.17 -20.98 8.41
C GLN A 395 -28.98 -22.02 9.53
N VAL A 396 -30.03 -22.26 10.33
CA VAL A 396 -30.19 -23.54 11.04
C VAL A 396 -30.30 -24.62 9.98
N LEU A 397 -29.31 -25.50 9.87
CA LEU A 397 -29.17 -26.43 8.73
C LEU A 397 -30.27 -27.51 8.71
N SER A 398 -30.98 -27.69 9.83
CA SER A 398 -32.04 -28.68 10.01
C SER A 398 -33.35 -28.04 10.50
N LYS A 399 -34.46 -28.29 9.79
CA LYS A 399 -35.82 -27.94 10.26
C LYS A 399 -36.17 -28.59 11.60
N GLU A 400 -35.54 -29.73 11.89
CA GLU A 400 -35.79 -30.52 13.09
C GLU A 400 -34.98 -29.97 14.28
N ALA A 401 -33.73 -29.52 14.06
CA ALA A 401 -32.99 -28.74 15.07
C ALA A 401 -33.76 -27.46 15.45
N ALA A 402 -34.27 -26.71 14.46
CA ALA A 402 -35.10 -25.53 14.70
C ALA A 402 -36.42 -25.83 15.45
N ALA A 403 -36.97 -27.05 15.35
CA ALA A 403 -38.12 -27.46 16.15
C ALA A 403 -37.73 -27.77 17.60
N GLN A 404 -36.58 -28.42 17.80
CA GLN A 404 -36.07 -28.79 19.12
C GLN A 404 -35.60 -27.58 19.93
N ILE A 405 -34.96 -26.58 19.32
CA ILE A 405 -34.62 -25.29 19.97
C ILE A 405 -35.90 -24.59 20.48
N ARG A 406 -36.97 -24.56 19.67
CA ARG A 406 -38.24 -23.93 20.05
C ARG A 406 -38.93 -24.66 21.19
N GLU A 407 -38.89 -26.00 21.23
CA GLU A 407 -39.44 -26.75 22.34
C GLU A 407 -38.57 -26.63 23.61
N ALA A 408 -37.24 -26.58 23.48
CA ALA A 408 -36.31 -26.36 24.59
C ALA A 408 -36.53 -25.01 25.29
N LEU A 409 -36.63 -23.92 24.52
CA LEU A 409 -36.94 -22.58 25.03
C LEU A 409 -38.30 -22.55 25.76
N LYS A 410 -39.29 -23.28 25.25
CA LYS A 410 -40.62 -23.40 25.85
C LYS A 410 -40.61 -24.21 27.16
N GLN A 411 -39.80 -25.27 27.22
CA GLN A 411 -39.58 -26.05 28.45
C GLN A 411 -38.84 -25.23 29.51
N GLN A 412 -37.81 -24.47 29.11
CA GLN A 412 -37.09 -23.57 30.01
C GLN A 412 -38.03 -22.49 30.58
N ALA A 413 -38.87 -21.88 29.73
CA ALA A 413 -39.87 -20.90 30.15
C ALA A 413 -41.03 -21.48 30.99
N SER A 414 -41.25 -22.81 30.96
CA SER A 414 -42.22 -23.49 31.82
C SER A 414 -41.61 -23.99 33.14
N GLY A 415 -40.29 -23.91 33.30
CA GLY A 415 -39.55 -24.41 34.46
C GLY A 415 -39.05 -25.85 34.33
N ASP A 416 -39.32 -26.53 33.21
CA ASP A 416 -38.73 -27.83 32.87
C ASP A 416 -37.31 -27.65 32.31
N VAL A 417 -36.40 -27.21 33.18
CA VAL A 417 -34.99 -27.00 32.85
C VAL A 417 -34.27 -28.31 32.46
N PRO A 418 -34.52 -29.49 33.07
CA PRO A 418 -33.93 -30.75 32.58
C PRO A 418 -34.38 -31.09 31.15
N GLY A 419 -35.68 -30.92 30.85
CA GLY A 419 -36.22 -31.08 29.50
C GLY A 419 -35.54 -30.13 28.52
N ALA A 420 -35.42 -28.85 28.86
CA ALA A 420 -34.76 -27.85 28.04
C ALA A 420 -33.31 -28.23 27.71
N ILE A 421 -32.51 -28.64 28.70
CA ILE A 421 -31.11 -29.07 28.50
C ILE A 421 -31.05 -30.26 27.52
N ALA A 422 -31.96 -31.22 27.65
CA ALA A 422 -32.05 -32.38 26.76
C ALA A 422 -32.46 -31.97 25.33
N SER A 423 -33.46 -31.10 25.17
CA SER A 423 -33.93 -30.65 23.85
C SER A 423 -32.93 -29.72 23.14
N PHE A 424 -32.24 -28.82 23.85
CA PHE A 424 -31.10 -28.10 23.28
C PHE A 424 -29.95 -29.05 22.93
N GLY A 425 -29.67 -30.05 23.78
CA GLY A 425 -28.63 -31.04 23.49
C GLY A 425 -28.93 -31.89 22.26
N TYR A 426 -30.20 -32.23 22.04
CA TYR A 426 -30.64 -32.89 20.82
C TYR A 426 -30.58 -31.95 19.60
N ALA A 427 -30.97 -30.68 19.74
CA ALA A 427 -30.78 -29.68 18.69
C ALA A 427 -29.30 -29.52 18.27
N ILE A 428 -28.39 -29.42 19.25
CA ILE A 428 -26.93 -29.38 19.04
C ILE A 428 -26.44 -30.64 18.32
N SER A 429 -26.99 -31.82 18.62
CA SER A 429 -26.61 -33.06 17.92
C SER A 429 -27.05 -33.08 16.45
N LEU A 430 -28.04 -32.25 16.08
CA LEU A 430 -28.56 -32.09 14.72
C LEU A 430 -27.94 -30.89 13.98
N ASP A 431 -27.40 -29.90 14.70
CA ASP A 431 -26.77 -28.68 14.19
C ASP A 431 -25.56 -28.26 15.06
N PRO A 432 -24.40 -28.95 14.95
CA PRO A 432 -23.28 -28.83 15.92
C PRO A 432 -22.46 -27.53 15.87
N ASP A 433 -22.77 -26.63 14.93
CA ASP A 433 -22.13 -25.32 14.80
C ASP A 433 -23.08 -24.16 15.22
N ASN A 434 -24.22 -24.50 15.81
CA ASN A 434 -25.23 -23.54 16.26
C ASN A 434 -24.85 -22.90 17.61
N ALA A 435 -24.11 -21.79 17.55
CA ALA A 435 -23.62 -21.05 18.73
C ALA A 435 -24.72 -20.70 19.76
N GLU A 436 -25.93 -20.40 19.28
CA GLU A 436 -27.07 -20.01 20.10
C GLU A 436 -27.62 -21.20 20.91
N ALA A 437 -27.75 -22.38 20.29
CA ALA A 437 -28.17 -23.58 20.99
C ALA A 437 -27.20 -24.00 22.11
N TYR A 438 -25.88 -23.83 21.91
CA TYR A 438 -24.89 -24.01 22.99
C TYR A 438 -25.06 -22.96 24.09
N TYR A 439 -25.19 -21.68 23.73
CA TYR A 439 -25.34 -20.60 24.71
C TYR A 439 -26.59 -20.80 25.59
N ASP A 440 -27.75 -21.10 25.00
CA ASP A 440 -29.00 -21.28 25.73
C ASP A 440 -28.96 -22.54 26.62
N ARG A 441 -28.32 -23.61 26.16
CA ARG A 441 -28.05 -24.80 27.00
C ARG A 441 -27.11 -24.48 28.17
N ALA A 442 -26.10 -23.62 27.96
CA ALA A 442 -25.22 -23.17 29.03
C ALA A 442 -25.99 -22.39 30.12
N VAL A 443 -26.91 -21.51 29.71
CA VAL A 443 -27.79 -20.77 30.63
C VAL A 443 -28.72 -21.72 31.39
N ALA A 444 -29.32 -22.71 30.70
CA ALA A 444 -30.17 -23.71 31.35
C ALA A 444 -29.38 -24.57 32.37
N ALA A 445 -28.17 -25.03 32.01
CA ALA A 445 -27.27 -25.77 32.88
C ALA A 445 -26.83 -24.96 34.12
N ALA A 446 -26.41 -23.71 33.92
CA ALA A 446 -26.05 -22.80 35.00
C ALA A 446 -27.21 -22.57 35.98
N SER A 447 -28.45 -22.51 35.48
CA SER A 447 -29.64 -22.36 36.34
C SER A 447 -29.95 -23.58 37.22
N GLN A 448 -29.34 -24.74 36.95
CA GLN A 448 -29.34 -25.91 37.84
C GLN A 448 -28.07 -26.04 38.69
N GLY A 449 -27.10 -25.13 38.53
CA GLY A 449 -25.78 -25.25 39.14
C GLY A 449 -24.84 -26.24 38.46
N ASP A 450 -25.16 -26.74 37.27
CA ASP A 450 -24.21 -27.50 36.44
C ASP A 450 -23.24 -26.54 35.74
N ASN A 451 -22.36 -25.97 36.56
CA ASN A 451 -21.34 -25.01 36.16
C ASN A 451 -20.30 -25.63 35.21
N ALA A 452 -20.18 -26.97 35.16
CA ALA A 452 -19.25 -27.67 34.30
C ALA A 452 -19.78 -27.74 32.85
N LEU A 453 -21.05 -28.14 32.68
CA LEU A 453 -21.73 -28.09 31.39
C LEU A 453 -21.86 -26.64 30.90
N ALA A 454 -22.26 -25.71 31.77
CA ALA A 454 -22.34 -24.29 31.45
C ALA A 454 -21.01 -23.72 30.95
N ALA A 455 -19.89 -23.95 31.67
CA ALA A 455 -18.57 -23.49 31.23
C ALA A 455 -18.13 -24.12 29.90
N SER A 456 -18.47 -25.39 29.67
CA SER A 456 -18.13 -26.09 28.43
C SER A 456 -18.88 -25.53 27.24
N ASP A 457 -20.19 -25.38 27.37
CA ASP A 457 -21.06 -24.88 26.31
C ASP A 457 -20.82 -23.39 26.03
N CYS A 458 -20.53 -22.59 27.07
CA CYS A 458 -20.18 -21.18 26.85
C CYS A 458 -18.84 -21.01 26.12
N ARG A 459 -17.82 -21.85 26.39
CA ARG A 459 -16.60 -21.85 25.55
C ARG A 459 -16.93 -22.17 24.10
N ARG A 460 -17.78 -23.19 23.85
CA ARG A 460 -18.15 -23.59 22.49
C ARG A 460 -18.99 -22.53 21.77
N ALA A 461 -19.92 -21.87 22.47
CA ALA A 461 -20.68 -20.74 21.93
C ALA A 461 -19.76 -19.57 21.54
N VAL A 462 -18.72 -19.28 22.32
CA VAL A 462 -17.74 -18.21 22.03
C VAL A 462 -16.74 -18.59 20.92
N GLU A 463 -16.41 -19.87 20.77
CA GLU A 463 -15.64 -20.36 19.61
C GLU A 463 -16.42 -20.18 18.29
N LEU A 464 -17.73 -20.42 18.32
CA LEU A 464 -18.61 -20.34 17.15
C LEU A 464 -19.07 -18.90 16.85
N ASP A 465 -19.32 -18.10 17.89
CA ASP A 465 -19.61 -16.66 17.82
C ASP A 465 -18.82 -15.88 18.89
N PRO A 466 -17.67 -15.27 18.51
CA PRO A 466 -16.84 -14.50 19.42
C PRO A 466 -17.54 -13.30 20.10
N GLN A 467 -18.69 -12.82 19.60
CA GLN A 467 -19.43 -11.75 20.26
C GLN A 467 -20.11 -12.21 21.56
N ARG A 468 -20.38 -13.52 21.72
CA ARG A 468 -20.94 -14.10 22.94
C ARG A 468 -19.96 -14.07 24.14
N ALA A 469 -18.70 -13.68 23.94
CA ALA A 469 -17.66 -13.69 24.98
C ALA A 469 -18.05 -12.91 26.25
N GLY A 470 -18.66 -11.73 26.10
CA GLY A 470 -19.13 -10.93 27.24
C GLY A 470 -20.31 -11.58 27.97
N ALA A 471 -21.28 -12.10 27.23
CA ALA A 471 -22.47 -12.76 27.79
C ALA A 471 -22.09 -14.04 28.57
N CYS A 472 -21.15 -14.82 28.05
CA CYS A 472 -20.62 -16.01 28.72
C CYS A 472 -19.75 -15.68 29.94
N ALA A 473 -18.95 -14.60 29.90
CA ALA A 473 -18.19 -14.15 31.07
C ALA A 473 -19.13 -13.73 32.22
N ALA A 474 -20.22 -13.02 31.91
CA ALA A 474 -21.23 -12.65 32.89
C ALA A 474 -21.94 -13.86 33.50
N LEU A 475 -22.32 -14.86 32.69
CA LEU A 475 -22.94 -16.10 33.14
C LEU A 475 -22.06 -16.86 34.16
N MET A 476 -20.75 -16.93 33.91
CA MET A 476 -19.79 -17.62 34.78
C MET A 476 -19.42 -16.84 36.04
N ALA A 477 -19.61 -15.51 36.06
CA ALA A 477 -19.32 -14.67 37.23
C ALA A 477 -20.41 -14.74 38.33
N GLY A 478 -21.65 -15.08 37.97
CA GLY A 478 -22.79 -15.11 38.90
C GLY A 478 -22.79 -16.21 39.97
N GLY A 479 -21.72 -17.00 40.08
CA GLY A 479 -21.67 -18.24 40.88
C GLY A 479 -21.22 -18.12 42.34
N GLN A 480 -20.82 -16.94 42.84
CA GLN A 480 -20.34 -16.80 44.23
C GLN A 480 -20.89 -15.56 44.95
N THR A 481 -21.31 -15.78 46.20
CA THR A 481 -21.93 -14.78 47.09
C THR A 481 -20.90 -13.82 47.70
N VAL A 482 -21.19 -12.52 47.65
CA VAL A 482 -20.38 -11.43 48.23
C VAL A 482 -20.57 -11.31 49.75
N PRO A 483 -19.49 -11.12 50.52
CA PRO A 483 -19.48 -10.33 51.76
C PRO A 483 -18.83 -8.96 51.52
N ALA A 484 -19.31 -7.93 52.21
CA ALA A 484 -19.05 -6.52 51.88
C ALA A 484 -17.85 -5.87 52.61
N ALA A 485 -17.44 -4.73 52.05
CA ALA A 485 -16.71 -3.59 52.64
C ALA A 485 -15.17 -3.67 52.77
N GLY A 486 -14.49 -2.64 52.22
CA GLY A 486 -13.14 -2.24 52.66
C GLY A 486 -12.17 -1.78 51.56
N THR A 487 -12.35 -0.56 51.01
CA THR A 487 -11.32 0.32 50.42
C THR A 487 -9.96 -0.29 49.99
N GLN A 488 -9.95 -1.26 49.07
CA GLN A 488 -8.72 -1.79 48.43
C GLN A 488 -8.85 -2.01 46.91
N ASP A 489 -10.02 -1.74 46.34
CA ASP A 489 -10.44 -2.39 45.09
C ASP A 489 -9.69 -1.91 43.82
N GLN A 490 -9.24 -0.65 43.77
CA GLN A 490 -8.53 -0.10 42.61
C GLN A 490 -7.28 -0.94 42.25
N ALA A 491 -6.47 -1.30 43.24
CA ALA A 491 -5.24 -2.08 43.02
C ALA A 491 -5.53 -3.53 42.61
N ALA A 492 -6.65 -4.11 43.06
CA ALA A 492 -7.09 -5.44 42.63
C ALA A 492 -7.64 -5.42 41.20
N GLN A 493 -8.37 -4.36 40.84
CA GLN A 493 -8.90 -4.10 39.51
C GLN A 493 -7.78 -3.83 38.50
N ASP A 494 -6.77 -3.02 38.86
CA ASP A 494 -5.60 -2.74 38.02
C ASP A 494 -4.75 -4.00 37.80
N GLN A 495 -4.57 -4.84 38.83
CA GLN A 495 -3.91 -6.16 38.69
C GLN A 495 -4.71 -7.13 37.81
N ALA A 496 -6.05 -7.13 37.91
CA ALA A 496 -6.90 -7.95 37.04
C ALA A 496 -6.84 -7.46 35.58
N ALA A 497 -6.90 -6.13 35.36
CA ALA A 497 -6.77 -5.53 34.04
C ALA A 497 -5.39 -5.79 33.42
N ALA A 498 -4.31 -5.72 34.21
CA ALA A 498 -2.97 -6.07 33.78
C ALA A 498 -2.88 -7.54 33.32
N ARG A 499 -3.48 -8.49 34.05
CA ARG A 499 -3.53 -9.91 33.65
C ARG A 499 -4.27 -10.12 32.32
N ILE A 500 -5.43 -9.50 32.15
CA ILE A 500 -6.20 -9.56 30.90
C ILE A 500 -5.40 -8.98 29.72
N LEU A 501 -4.64 -7.90 29.94
CA LEU A 501 -3.77 -7.33 28.92
C LEU A 501 -2.57 -8.22 28.58
N VAL A 502 -1.98 -8.92 29.56
CA VAL A 502 -0.93 -9.94 29.32
C VAL A 502 -1.45 -11.09 28.47
N GLU A 503 -2.65 -11.62 28.77
CA GLU A 503 -3.28 -12.69 27.98
C GLU A 503 -3.61 -12.22 26.55
N ARG A 504 -4.17 -11.01 26.42
CA ARG A 504 -4.46 -10.40 25.11
C ARG A 504 -3.19 -10.14 24.30
N ALA A 505 -2.12 -9.67 24.94
CA ALA A 505 -0.80 -9.49 24.33
C ALA A 505 -0.22 -10.82 23.85
N GLY A 506 -0.33 -11.88 24.65
CA GLY A 506 0.05 -13.25 24.25
C GLY A 506 -0.73 -13.75 23.02
N ALA A 507 -2.04 -13.54 22.99
CA ALA A 507 -2.88 -13.88 21.85
C ALA A 507 -2.56 -13.04 20.59
N ARG A 508 -2.21 -11.76 20.74
CA ARG A 508 -1.76 -10.90 19.63
C ARG A 508 -0.40 -11.32 19.08
N LEU A 509 0.54 -11.68 19.96
CA LEU A 509 1.84 -12.25 19.59
C LEU A 509 1.69 -13.47 18.67
N ALA A 510 0.67 -14.30 18.93
CA ALA A 510 0.38 -15.50 18.16
C ALA A 510 -0.37 -15.26 16.83
N LYS A 511 -1.02 -14.10 16.63
CA LYS A 511 -2.03 -13.94 15.55
C LYS A 511 -2.03 -12.63 14.76
N TYR A 512 -1.58 -11.50 15.33
CA TYR A 512 -1.78 -10.16 14.73
C TYR A 512 -0.52 -9.30 14.61
N GLY A 513 0.65 -9.81 15.00
CA GLY A 513 1.94 -9.13 14.85
C GLY A 513 2.50 -8.59 16.16
N VAL A 514 3.83 -8.38 16.17
CA VAL A 514 4.61 -8.14 17.39
C VAL A 514 4.32 -6.76 18.00
N ASP A 515 4.10 -5.72 17.19
CA ASP A 515 3.92 -4.35 17.66
C ASP A 515 2.63 -4.15 18.47
N GLY A 516 1.52 -4.75 18.02
CA GLY A 516 0.24 -4.71 18.74
C GLY A 516 0.24 -5.51 20.05
N ALA A 517 1.21 -6.42 20.23
CA ALA A 517 1.40 -7.15 21.48
C ALA A 517 2.32 -6.39 22.45
N LEU A 518 3.38 -5.74 21.94
CA LEU A 518 4.26 -4.87 22.75
C LEU A 518 3.45 -3.81 23.49
N LEU A 519 2.59 -3.08 22.78
CA LEU A 519 1.71 -2.05 23.37
C LEU A 519 0.80 -2.57 24.49
N ASP A 520 0.31 -3.81 24.40
CA ASP A 520 -0.51 -4.40 25.44
C ASP A 520 0.32 -4.84 26.65
N PHE A 521 1.55 -5.36 26.46
CA PHE A 521 2.47 -5.64 27.57
C PHE A 521 2.95 -4.35 28.26
N ASP A 522 3.24 -3.30 27.50
CA ASP A 522 3.60 -1.98 28.04
C ASP A 522 2.47 -1.41 28.89
N LYS A 523 1.22 -1.52 28.41
CA LYS A 523 0.04 -1.11 29.18
C LYS A 523 -0.21 -1.98 30.41
N ALA A 524 0.05 -3.29 30.34
CA ALA A 524 -0.04 -4.19 31.49
C ALA A 524 1.01 -3.84 32.57
N ILE A 525 2.25 -3.53 32.18
CA ILE A 525 3.32 -3.08 33.09
C ILE A 525 3.00 -1.72 33.69
N GLY A 526 2.33 -0.82 32.94
CA GLY A 526 1.86 0.46 33.45
C GLY A 526 0.78 0.35 34.54
N LEU A 527 -0.03 -0.71 34.52
CA LEU A 527 -1.09 -0.98 35.51
C LEU A 527 -0.60 -1.83 36.69
N ASP A 528 0.26 -2.83 36.45
CA ASP A 528 0.95 -3.58 37.50
C ASP A 528 2.47 -3.66 37.22
N PRO A 529 3.26 -2.69 37.73
CA PRO A 529 4.72 -2.66 37.57
C PRO A 529 5.48 -3.82 38.25
N LYS A 530 4.78 -4.73 38.95
CA LYS A 530 5.37 -5.94 39.56
C LYS A 530 5.00 -7.22 38.80
N ASN A 531 4.24 -7.12 37.70
CA ASN A 531 3.78 -8.27 36.93
C ASN A 531 4.92 -8.91 36.10
N ALA A 532 5.54 -9.96 36.65
CA ALA A 532 6.63 -10.67 36.00
C ALA A 532 6.24 -11.37 34.67
N ASP A 533 4.96 -11.73 34.47
CA ASP A 533 4.48 -12.26 33.18
C ASP A 533 4.49 -11.19 32.08
N ALA A 534 4.14 -9.94 32.42
CA ALA A 534 4.14 -8.85 31.47
C ALA A 534 5.56 -8.52 30.98
N TYR A 535 6.54 -8.46 31.89
CA TYR A 535 7.96 -8.31 31.52
C TYR A 535 8.48 -9.51 30.71
N LEU A 536 8.16 -10.74 31.09
CA LEU A 536 8.59 -11.94 30.34
C LEU A 536 7.96 -12.03 28.94
N GLY A 537 6.68 -11.64 28.81
CA GLY A 537 5.96 -11.53 27.53
C GLY A 537 6.53 -10.42 26.64
N ARG A 538 6.81 -9.24 27.21
CA ARG A 538 7.49 -8.15 26.50
C ARG A 538 8.90 -8.53 26.07
N SER A 539 9.65 -9.25 26.90
CA SER A 539 10.96 -9.80 26.55
C SER A 539 10.86 -10.66 25.27
N ARG A 540 9.94 -11.62 25.23
CA ARG A 540 9.70 -12.48 24.06
C ARG A 540 9.30 -11.68 22.81
N ALA A 541 8.42 -10.69 22.96
CA ALA A 541 8.05 -9.80 21.85
C ALA A 541 9.24 -8.97 21.35
N ARG A 542 10.06 -8.41 22.25
CA ARG A 542 11.29 -7.67 21.92
C ARG A 542 12.33 -8.57 21.24
N THR A 543 12.48 -9.83 21.67
CA THR A 543 13.31 -10.84 20.98
C THR A 543 12.83 -11.07 19.54
N LEU A 544 11.51 -11.23 19.33
CA LEU A 544 10.92 -11.43 18.00
C LEU A 544 11.04 -10.20 17.09
N LYS A 545 11.12 -9.00 17.66
CA LYS A 545 11.43 -7.73 16.96
C LYS A 545 12.95 -7.50 16.77
N GLY A 546 13.81 -8.38 17.28
CA GLY A 546 15.27 -8.30 17.19
C GLY A 546 15.95 -7.44 18.26
N ASN A 547 15.20 -6.85 19.19
CA ASN A 547 15.74 -6.07 20.31
C ASN A 547 16.21 -6.98 21.45
N GLN A 548 17.38 -7.61 21.26
CA GLN A 548 17.98 -8.53 22.23
C GLN A 548 18.38 -7.85 23.55
N ALA A 549 18.80 -6.58 23.50
CA ALA A 549 19.20 -5.83 24.69
C ALA A 549 18.00 -5.49 25.60
N GLY A 550 16.90 -5.02 25.01
CA GLY A 550 15.64 -4.78 25.71
C GLY A 550 14.99 -6.06 26.22
N ALA A 551 15.06 -7.15 25.44
CA ALA A 551 14.63 -8.46 25.88
C ALA A 551 15.41 -8.94 27.12
N ALA A 552 16.74 -8.88 27.08
CA ALA A 552 17.58 -9.26 28.23
C ALA A 552 17.34 -8.37 29.47
N ALA A 553 17.03 -7.08 29.29
CA ALA A 553 16.65 -6.19 30.39
C ALA A 553 15.30 -6.57 31.02
N ASP A 554 14.28 -6.80 30.20
CA ASP A 554 12.97 -7.25 30.66
C ASP A 554 13.03 -8.65 31.30
N CYS A 555 13.87 -9.55 30.79
CA CYS A 555 14.05 -10.88 31.38
C CYS A 555 14.75 -10.81 32.75
N ARG A 556 15.81 -9.99 32.89
CA ARG A 556 16.40 -9.71 34.22
C ARG A 556 15.36 -9.13 35.18
N ARG A 557 14.53 -8.19 34.72
CA ARG A 557 13.48 -7.59 35.55
C ARG A 557 12.39 -8.59 35.96
N ALA A 558 11.99 -9.49 35.07
CA ALA A 558 11.04 -10.56 35.38
C ALA A 558 11.60 -11.53 36.45
N VAL A 559 12.90 -11.85 36.40
CA VAL A 559 13.57 -12.73 37.38
C VAL A 559 13.84 -12.02 38.71
N GLU A 560 14.08 -10.70 38.72
CA GLU A 560 14.12 -9.89 39.95
C GLU A 560 12.76 -9.84 40.66
N LEU A 561 11.66 -9.80 39.90
CA LEU A 561 10.29 -9.75 40.42
C LEU A 561 9.77 -11.13 40.85
N ASP A 562 10.17 -12.20 40.15
CA ASP A 562 9.85 -13.59 40.48
C ASP A 562 11.04 -14.53 40.16
N PRO A 563 11.87 -14.86 41.16
CA PRO A 563 13.06 -15.70 40.98
C PRO A 563 12.78 -17.12 40.47
N ALA A 564 11.55 -17.63 40.61
CA ALA A 564 11.16 -18.95 40.09
C ALA A 564 11.19 -19.01 38.55
N ARG A 565 11.26 -17.85 37.88
CA ARG A 565 11.24 -17.73 36.42
C ARG A 565 12.61 -17.71 35.77
N SER A 566 13.69 -17.81 36.53
CA SER A 566 15.09 -17.83 36.05
C SER A 566 15.30 -18.68 34.79
N GLY A 567 14.89 -19.95 34.81
CA GLY A 567 15.00 -20.86 33.66
C GLY A 567 14.12 -20.53 32.43
N SER A 568 13.27 -19.50 32.49
CA SER A 568 12.46 -19.04 31.34
C SER A 568 13.21 -18.09 30.41
N CYS A 569 14.37 -17.56 30.84
CA CYS A 569 15.21 -16.65 30.06
C CYS A 569 16.28 -17.41 29.24
N ASP A 570 16.81 -18.51 29.78
CA ASP A 570 17.96 -19.23 29.21
C ASP A 570 17.68 -19.93 27.87
N GLN A 571 16.39 -20.10 27.51
CA GLN A 571 16.00 -20.67 26.21
C GLN A 571 16.06 -19.67 25.04
N GLN A 572 16.40 -18.40 25.27
CA GLN A 572 16.40 -17.37 24.22
C GLN A 572 17.79 -17.01 23.65
N THR A 573 18.88 -17.51 24.21
CA THR A 573 20.26 -17.24 23.74
C THR A 573 20.99 -18.52 23.31
N ALA A 574 20.83 -18.92 22.04
CA ALA A 574 21.63 -19.99 21.43
C ALA A 574 21.93 -19.70 19.94
N GLY A 575 23.22 -19.59 19.60
CA GLY A 575 23.75 -19.32 18.25
C GLY A 575 24.15 -17.85 18.05
N ASP A 576 25.43 -17.49 17.91
CA ASP A 576 26.67 -18.27 17.94
C ASP A 576 27.83 -17.35 18.37
N GLU A 577 28.74 -17.80 19.25
CA GLU A 577 30.20 -17.56 19.20
C GLU A 577 30.90 -18.33 20.34
N GLY A 578 32.11 -18.84 20.09
CA GLY A 578 32.66 -19.97 20.87
C GLY A 578 33.99 -19.77 21.61
N LYS A 579 34.22 -20.70 22.55
CA LYS A 579 35.50 -21.10 23.21
C LYS A 579 36.15 -20.15 24.23
N ALA A 580 36.09 -20.57 25.50
CA ALA A 580 37.21 -21.04 26.35
C ALA A 580 36.66 -21.25 27.78
N GLU A 581 37.05 -22.15 28.67
CA GLU A 581 37.90 -23.35 28.73
C GLU A 581 37.76 -23.88 30.18
N GLN A 582 37.58 -25.20 30.40
CA GLN A 582 38.05 -25.98 31.57
C GLN A 582 37.48 -25.60 32.98
N ALA A 583 37.11 -26.51 33.90
CA ALA A 583 37.04 -27.99 33.99
C ALA A 583 35.93 -28.34 35.05
N GLN A 584 35.70 -29.56 35.58
CA GLN A 584 36.39 -30.85 35.50
C GLN A 584 35.42 -32.03 35.80
N ASP A 585 35.68 -33.19 35.17
CA ASP A 585 35.53 -34.59 35.65
C ASP A 585 34.64 -34.86 36.91
N SER A 586 33.58 -35.69 36.89
CA SER A 586 33.54 -37.13 36.57
C SER A 586 32.08 -37.63 36.75
N GLY A 587 31.61 -38.80 36.27
CA GLY A 587 32.26 -39.83 35.47
C GLY A 587 31.24 -40.85 34.89
N GLN A 588 31.69 -41.55 33.84
CA GLN A 588 31.18 -42.78 33.21
C GLN A 588 29.86 -43.43 33.70
N SER A 589 28.89 -43.62 32.78
CA SER A 589 28.62 -44.97 32.21
C SER A 589 27.58 -44.97 31.07
N LYS A 590 27.77 -45.91 30.14
CA LYS A 590 26.89 -46.37 29.05
C LYS A 590 27.06 -47.91 28.99
N PRO A 591 26.21 -48.67 28.27
CA PRO A 591 24.77 -48.53 28.03
C PRO A 591 24.02 -49.83 28.39
N ALA A 592 22.68 -49.83 28.37
CA ALA A 592 21.91 -51.07 28.26
C ALA A 592 20.62 -50.85 27.46
N ALA A 593 20.39 -51.74 26.49
CA ALA A 593 19.13 -51.83 25.76
C ALA A 593 18.41 -53.12 26.16
N ALA A 594 17.11 -53.04 26.39
CA ALA A 594 16.17 -54.16 26.25
C ALA A 594 14.74 -53.60 26.16
N ALA A 595 13.97 -54.08 25.20
CA ALA A 595 12.53 -53.83 25.12
C ALA A 595 11.76 -54.94 25.85
N ALA A 596 10.59 -54.62 26.41
CA ALA A 596 9.41 -55.49 26.40
C ALA A 596 8.17 -54.73 26.92
N ASP A 597 7.16 -54.63 26.05
CA ASP A 597 5.71 -54.59 26.30
C ASP A 597 5.14 -54.12 27.64
N ALA A 598 4.38 -53.02 27.56
CA ALA A 598 3.16 -52.84 28.33
C ALA A 598 2.06 -52.29 27.39
N GLN A 599 1.19 -53.18 26.90
CA GLN A 599 -0.04 -52.77 26.20
C GLN A 599 -1.01 -52.15 27.21
N THR A 600 -1.23 -50.84 27.14
CA THR A 600 -2.35 -50.18 27.82
C THR A 600 -3.06 -49.19 26.91
N ILE A 601 -4.08 -49.72 26.22
CA ILE A 601 -5.35 -49.08 25.85
C ILE A 601 -5.23 -47.63 25.34
N HIS A 602 -5.23 -47.48 24.01
CA HIS A 602 -5.48 -46.20 23.35
C HIS A 602 -6.86 -45.64 23.78
N PRO A 603 -6.96 -44.38 24.21
CA PRO A 603 -8.22 -43.64 24.16
C PRO A 603 -8.69 -43.59 22.70
N ASN A 604 -10.00 -43.64 22.49
CA ASN A 604 -10.58 -43.69 21.14
C ASN A 604 -10.36 -42.35 20.40
N LEU A 605 -9.28 -42.27 19.61
CA LEU A 605 -8.89 -41.11 18.81
C LEU A 605 -9.82 -40.93 17.60
N ALA A 606 -11.06 -40.50 17.87
CA ALA A 606 -12.12 -40.34 16.88
C ALA A 606 -12.04 -39.03 16.05
N ALA A 607 -11.04 -38.18 16.30
CA ALA A 607 -10.78 -36.99 15.47
C ALA A 607 -9.83 -37.34 14.32
N THR A 608 -10.41 -37.58 13.14
CA THR A 608 -9.72 -37.92 11.88
C THR A 608 -9.00 -36.73 11.22
N ASP A 609 -9.20 -35.52 11.74
CA ASP A 609 -9.02 -34.26 11.02
C ASP A 609 -8.05 -33.30 11.73
N ASP A 610 -7.41 -32.40 10.98
CA ASP A 610 -6.40 -31.43 11.47
C ASP A 610 -7.04 -30.24 12.23
N THR A 611 -7.83 -30.53 13.26
CA THR A 611 -8.62 -29.52 14.00
C THR A 611 -7.88 -28.95 15.21
N LEU A 612 -8.22 -27.71 15.58
CA LEU A 612 -7.77 -27.08 16.82
C LEU A 612 -8.16 -27.91 18.06
N ALA A 613 -9.35 -28.52 18.06
CA ALA A 613 -9.81 -29.39 19.13
C ALA A 613 -8.91 -30.64 19.29
N ALA A 614 -8.55 -31.31 18.18
CA ALA A 614 -7.63 -32.45 18.22
C ALA A 614 -6.22 -32.05 18.68
N LYS A 615 -5.70 -30.90 18.19
CA LYS A 615 -4.42 -30.32 18.65
C LYS A 615 -4.43 -30.07 20.16
N SER A 616 -5.47 -29.44 20.69
CA SER A 616 -5.60 -29.14 22.12
C SER A 616 -5.88 -30.36 23.01
N LEU A 617 -6.49 -31.43 22.46
CA LEU A 617 -6.77 -32.66 23.20
C LEU A 617 -5.55 -33.59 23.29
N GLU A 618 -4.75 -33.67 22.23
CA GLU A 618 -3.62 -34.61 22.14
C GLU A 618 -2.31 -34.03 22.70
N THR A 619 -2.19 -32.70 22.73
CA THR A 619 -1.00 -31.99 23.24
C THR A 619 -1.12 -31.76 24.74
N LYS A 620 -0.15 -32.25 25.51
CA LYS A 620 -0.17 -32.27 26.99
C LYS A 620 0.61 -31.09 27.58
N ASP A 621 1.69 -30.68 26.92
CA ASP A 621 2.49 -29.51 27.27
C ASP A 621 1.95 -28.25 26.56
N GLN A 622 1.51 -27.27 27.35
CA GLN A 622 1.00 -26.00 26.83
C GLN A 622 2.01 -25.26 25.92
N ARG A 623 3.32 -25.46 26.12
CA ARG A 623 4.38 -24.90 25.26
C ARG A 623 4.42 -25.61 23.91
N ALA A 624 4.22 -26.93 23.88
CA ALA A 624 4.09 -27.68 22.63
C ALA A 624 2.82 -27.22 21.87
N LEU A 625 1.70 -26.97 22.57
CA LEU A 625 0.48 -26.47 21.93
C LEU A 625 0.69 -25.07 21.33
N GLN A 626 1.32 -24.16 22.06
CA GLN A 626 1.68 -22.83 21.55
C GLN A 626 2.66 -22.92 20.36
N ALA A 627 3.59 -23.87 20.37
CA ALA A 627 4.50 -24.11 19.26
C ALA A 627 3.81 -24.71 18.02
N ILE A 628 2.79 -25.57 18.18
CA ILE A 628 1.93 -26.02 17.08
C ILE A 628 1.19 -24.83 16.45
N LEU A 629 0.51 -24.02 17.27
CA LEU A 629 -0.30 -22.89 16.78
C LEU A 629 0.54 -21.79 16.14
N GLY A 630 1.69 -21.45 16.74
CA GLY A 630 2.67 -20.55 16.14
C GLY A 630 3.30 -21.12 14.87
N GLY A 631 3.55 -22.43 14.83
CA GLY A 631 4.03 -23.13 13.64
C GLY A 631 3.05 -23.07 12.48
N ASP A 632 1.76 -23.30 12.73
CA ASP A 632 0.69 -23.17 11.72
C ASP A 632 0.61 -21.72 11.21
N ALA A 633 0.62 -20.72 12.10
CA ALA A 633 0.63 -19.32 11.71
C ALA A 633 1.86 -18.92 10.85
N TRP A 634 3.05 -19.41 11.18
CA TRP A 634 4.24 -19.19 10.35
C TRP A 634 4.16 -19.88 8.99
N LEU A 635 3.52 -21.05 8.92
CA LEU A 635 3.32 -21.82 7.69
C LEU A 635 2.36 -21.08 6.75
N ASP A 636 1.24 -20.58 7.27
CA ASP A 636 0.26 -19.79 6.51
C ASP A 636 0.83 -18.44 6.03
N MET A 637 1.77 -17.84 6.79
CA MET A 637 2.54 -16.66 6.37
C MET A 637 3.69 -16.97 5.39
N GLY A 638 3.86 -18.23 4.96
CA GLY A 638 4.95 -18.65 4.06
C GLY A 638 6.35 -18.56 4.67
N LYS A 639 6.48 -18.54 6.00
CA LYS A 639 7.76 -18.47 6.74
C LYS A 639 8.22 -19.87 7.17
N TYR A 640 8.45 -20.73 6.18
CA TYR A 640 8.66 -22.16 6.39
C TYR A 640 9.79 -22.51 7.37
N ASP A 641 10.92 -21.79 7.37
CA ASP A 641 12.02 -22.06 8.32
C ASP A 641 11.60 -21.82 9.79
N LYS A 642 10.78 -20.79 10.03
CA LYS A 642 10.23 -20.50 11.37
C LYS A 642 9.17 -21.53 11.76
N ALA A 643 8.35 -21.98 10.81
CA ALA A 643 7.38 -23.05 11.03
C ALA A 643 8.10 -24.36 11.41
N ILE A 644 9.12 -24.76 10.64
CA ILE A 644 9.95 -25.95 10.92
C ILE A 644 10.55 -25.86 12.33
N GLY A 645 11.19 -24.74 12.68
CA GLY A 645 11.77 -24.56 14.02
C GLY A 645 10.73 -24.59 15.15
N ALA A 646 9.52 -24.09 14.94
CA ALA A 646 8.43 -24.21 15.90
C ALA A 646 7.99 -25.67 16.08
N TYR A 647 7.84 -26.42 14.99
CA TYR A 647 7.49 -27.85 15.07
C TYR A 647 8.63 -28.74 15.60
N ASP A 648 9.89 -28.35 15.42
CA ASP A 648 11.03 -28.99 16.08
C ASP A 648 10.94 -28.88 17.61
N VAL A 649 10.47 -27.73 18.14
CA VAL A 649 10.17 -27.56 19.57
C VAL A 649 9.03 -28.48 20.01
N VAL A 650 7.97 -28.63 19.21
CA VAL A 650 6.87 -29.59 19.50
C VAL A 650 7.42 -31.01 19.63
N ILE A 651 8.26 -31.44 18.69
CA ILE A 651 8.84 -32.79 18.67
C ILE A 651 9.86 -33.01 19.79
N ALA A 652 10.57 -31.96 20.21
CA ALA A 652 11.49 -32.02 21.35
C ALA A 652 10.77 -32.11 22.70
N LEU A 653 9.62 -31.44 22.85
CA LEU A 653 8.79 -31.49 24.06
C LEU A 653 7.91 -32.75 24.11
N GLU A 654 7.36 -33.16 22.97
CA GLU A 654 6.45 -34.30 22.83
C GLU A 654 6.81 -35.17 21.59
N PRO A 655 7.76 -36.11 21.71
CA PRO A 655 8.21 -36.95 20.59
C PRO A 655 7.17 -37.90 19.98
N ASP A 656 6.00 -38.03 20.61
CA ASP A 656 4.86 -38.82 20.12
C ASP A 656 3.66 -37.93 19.69
N ASN A 657 3.80 -36.60 19.71
CA ASN A 657 2.75 -35.70 19.22
C ASN A 657 2.76 -35.64 17.69
N ARG A 658 1.68 -36.15 17.08
CA ARG A 658 1.57 -36.25 15.62
C ARG A 658 1.55 -34.88 14.92
N PHE A 659 1.08 -33.83 15.57
CA PHE A 659 0.94 -32.51 14.94
C PHE A 659 2.28 -31.79 14.74
N GLY A 660 3.29 -32.07 15.58
CA GLY A 660 4.67 -31.62 15.34
C GLY A 660 5.20 -32.16 14.02
N TYR A 661 5.16 -33.48 13.82
CA TYR A 661 5.59 -34.09 12.55
C TYR A 661 4.71 -33.67 11.38
N PHE A 662 3.38 -33.58 11.55
CA PHE A 662 2.47 -33.21 10.46
C PHE A 662 2.69 -31.79 9.96
N GLY A 663 2.85 -30.83 10.88
CA GLY A 663 3.17 -29.45 10.56
C GLY A 663 4.55 -29.30 9.90
N ARG A 664 5.58 -29.97 10.45
CA ARG A 664 6.92 -29.96 9.87
C ARG A 664 6.97 -30.58 8.48
N GLY A 665 6.24 -31.68 8.26
CA GLY A 665 6.06 -32.32 6.96
C GLY A 665 5.38 -31.40 5.95
N ARG A 666 4.32 -30.66 6.34
CA ARG A 666 3.68 -29.64 5.50
C ARG A 666 4.67 -28.52 5.11
N ALA A 667 5.45 -28.00 6.06
CA ALA A 667 6.43 -26.95 5.81
C ALA A 667 7.59 -27.43 4.89
N ARG A 668 8.11 -28.64 5.11
CA ARG A 668 9.14 -29.27 4.24
C ARG A 668 8.65 -29.56 2.83
N ALA A 669 7.38 -29.98 2.68
CA ALA A 669 6.78 -30.15 1.36
C ALA A 669 6.67 -28.82 0.60
N ALA A 670 6.39 -27.71 1.30
CA ALA A 670 6.36 -26.36 0.71
C ALA A 670 7.75 -25.86 0.29
N THR A 671 8.81 -26.18 1.04
CA THR A 671 10.21 -25.90 0.64
C THR A 671 10.79 -26.89 -0.36
N ARG A 672 9.99 -27.87 -0.83
CA ARG A 672 10.35 -28.95 -1.77
C ARG A 672 11.34 -29.99 -1.23
N ASP A 673 11.55 -30.08 0.09
CA ASP A 673 12.22 -31.21 0.72
C ASP A 673 11.24 -32.38 0.89
N TYR A 674 10.88 -32.99 -0.24
CA TYR A 674 9.91 -34.08 -0.27
C TYR A 674 10.42 -35.33 0.47
N GLY A 675 11.74 -35.56 0.53
CA GLY A 675 12.33 -36.68 1.24
C GLY A 675 12.09 -36.61 2.75
N GLN A 676 12.40 -35.46 3.36
CA GLN A 676 12.14 -35.27 4.79
C GLN A 676 10.63 -35.09 5.09
N ALA A 677 9.87 -34.49 4.17
CA ALA A 677 8.42 -34.39 4.32
C ALA A 677 7.72 -35.77 4.35
N ILE A 678 8.12 -36.69 3.46
CA ILE A 678 7.60 -38.07 3.45
C ILE A 678 7.96 -38.78 4.76
N ALA A 679 9.19 -38.65 5.25
CA ALA A 679 9.61 -39.25 6.52
C ALA A 679 8.84 -38.70 7.74
N ASP A 680 8.51 -37.41 7.75
CA ASP A 680 7.65 -36.82 8.77
C ASP A 680 6.22 -37.37 8.68
N PHE A 681 5.62 -37.44 7.48
CA PHE A 681 4.29 -38.04 7.31
C PHE A 681 4.25 -39.54 7.60
N ASP A 682 5.33 -40.28 7.34
CA ASP A 682 5.48 -41.68 7.77
C ASP A 682 5.37 -41.80 9.28
N ARG A 683 6.03 -40.90 10.04
CA ARG A 683 5.96 -40.85 11.50
C ARG A 683 4.56 -40.48 11.98
N VAL A 684 3.88 -39.53 11.33
CA VAL A 684 2.46 -39.21 11.63
C VAL A 684 1.57 -40.44 11.45
N ILE A 685 1.76 -41.22 10.38
CA ILE A 685 0.94 -42.40 10.08
C ILE A 685 1.25 -43.56 11.03
N GLN A 686 2.47 -43.68 11.54
CA GLN A 686 2.79 -44.61 12.64
C GLN A 686 2.06 -44.24 13.94
N LEU A 687 1.99 -42.93 14.26
CA LEU A 687 1.34 -42.42 15.47
C LEU A 687 -0.20 -42.42 15.37
N ALA A 688 -0.76 -42.17 14.18
CA ALA A 688 -2.19 -42.13 13.91
C ALA A 688 -2.56 -42.76 12.56
N PRO A 689 -2.71 -44.10 12.48
CA PRO A 689 -3.00 -44.84 11.23
C PRO A 689 -4.36 -44.55 10.57
N ASN A 690 -5.22 -43.76 11.21
CA ASN A 690 -6.54 -43.35 10.70
C ASN A 690 -6.59 -41.86 10.30
N PHE A 691 -5.47 -41.13 10.39
CA PHE A 691 -5.42 -39.71 10.07
C PHE A 691 -5.31 -39.48 8.55
N ALA A 692 -6.47 -39.38 7.89
CA ALA A 692 -6.59 -39.29 6.43
C ALA A 692 -5.74 -38.17 5.82
N ALA A 693 -5.59 -37.06 6.55
CA ALA A 693 -4.80 -35.90 6.13
C ALA A 693 -3.31 -36.22 5.88
N ALA A 694 -2.68 -37.06 6.70
CA ALA A 694 -1.28 -37.45 6.49
C ALA A 694 -1.10 -38.33 5.26
N TYR A 695 -2.07 -39.23 4.99
CA TYR A 695 -2.01 -40.07 3.79
C TYR A 695 -2.09 -39.23 2.52
N PHE A 696 -3.07 -38.34 2.35
CA PHE A 696 -3.12 -37.55 1.11
C PHE A 696 -1.93 -36.58 0.99
N ARG A 697 -1.46 -35.96 2.08
CA ARG A 697 -0.28 -35.08 2.05
C ARG A 697 1.00 -35.84 1.68
N ARG A 698 1.19 -37.06 2.19
CA ARG A 698 2.28 -37.97 1.77
C ARG A 698 2.13 -38.39 0.32
N GLY A 699 0.92 -38.72 -0.12
CA GLY A 699 0.59 -39.05 -1.51
C GLY A 699 0.96 -37.93 -2.47
N LEU A 700 0.59 -36.68 -2.17
CA LEU A 700 0.97 -35.50 -2.95
C LEU A 700 2.49 -35.29 -3.03
N ALA A 701 3.22 -35.47 -1.92
CA ALA A 701 4.68 -35.40 -1.91
C ALA A 701 5.32 -36.53 -2.75
N LYS A 702 4.73 -37.73 -2.74
CA LYS A 702 5.15 -38.88 -3.57
C LYS A 702 4.87 -38.68 -5.05
N VAL A 703 3.70 -38.14 -5.46
CA VAL A 703 3.44 -37.77 -6.87
C VAL A 703 4.54 -36.83 -7.37
N THR A 704 4.82 -35.76 -6.61
CA THR A 704 5.80 -34.73 -7.02
C THR A 704 7.26 -35.22 -7.00
N SER A 705 7.58 -36.24 -6.19
CA SER A 705 8.91 -36.87 -6.17
C SER A 705 9.05 -38.10 -7.10
N GLY A 706 7.96 -38.52 -7.75
CA GLY A 706 7.94 -39.58 -8.77
C GLY A 706 7.51 -40.98 -8.29
N ASP A 707 7.20 -41.17 -7.00
CA ASP A 707 6.63 -42.41 -6.47
C ASP A 707 5.12 -42.46 -6.71
N VAL A 708 4.72 -42.65 -7.97
CA VAL A 708 3.30 -42.59 -8.37
C VAL A 708 2.49 -43.79 -7.82
N ASP A 709 3.10 -44.96 -7.67
CA ASP A 709 2.44 -46.15 -7.13
C ASP A 709 2.25 -46.06 -5.61
N GLY A 710 3.26 -45.61 -4.86
CA GLY A 710 3.13 -45.32 -3.44
C GLY A 710 2.19 -44.13 -3.17
N ALA A 711 2.11 -43.16 -4.08
CA ALA A 711 1.13 -42.08 -4.02
C ALA A 711 -0.30 -42.59 -4.17
N LEU A 712 -0.58 -43.44 -5.16
CA LEU A 712 -1.92 -44.01 -5.36
C LEU A 712 -2.40 -44.78 -4.13
N ALA A 713 -1.54 -45.63 -3.55
CA ALA A 713 -1.87 -46.36 -2.32
C ALA A 713 -2.23 -45.42 -1.16
N ASP A 714 -1.53 -44.30 -1.03
CA ASP A 714 -1.80 -43.29 0.00
C ASP A 714 -3.08 -42.49 -0.27
N CYS A 715 -3.31 -42.01 -1.50
CA CYS A 715 -4.55 -41.32 -1.85
C CYS A 715 -5.78 -42.24 -1.72
N ASP A 716 -5.67 -43.52 -2.11
CA ASP A 716 -6.73 -44.53 -1.94
C ASP A 716 -7.00 -44.82 -0.46
N ARG A 717 -5.95 -44.91 0.37
CA ARG A 717 -6.11 -45.08 1.82
C ARG A 717 -6.78 -43.86 2.46
N ALA A 718 -6.40 -42.64 2.06
CA ALA A 718 -7.05 -41.40 2.50
C ALA A 718 -8.55 -41.39 2.13
N ALA A 719 -8.90 -41.68 0.87
CA ALA A 719 -10.29 -41.73 0.41
C ALA A 719 -11.11 -42.90 1.01
N THR A 720 -10.45 -43.93 1.53
CA THR A 720 -11.09 -45.02 2.29
C THR A 720 -11.35 -44.61 3.74
N LEU A 721 -10.47 -43.80 4.33
CA LEU A 721 -10.60 -43.29 5.69
C LEU A 721 -11.65 -42.17 5.78
N ASP A 722 -11.63 -41.23 4.83
CA ASP A 722 -12.70 -40.24 4.63
C ASP A 722 -13.13 -40.20 3.15
N PRO A 723 -14.27 -40.85 2.80
CA PRO A 723 -14.85 -40.78 1.46
C PRO A 723 -15.32 -39.38 1.03
N LYS A 724 -15.48 -38.43 1.95
CA LYS A 724 -15.84 -37.03 1.69
C LYS A 724 -14.62 -36.11 1.66
N ALA A 725 -13.40 -36.61 1.86
CA ALA A 725 -12.18 -35.80 1.70
C ALA A 725 -11.96 -35.45 0.22
N ARG A 726 -12.41 -34.27 -0.18
CA ARG A 726 -12.13 -33.64 -1.49
C ARG A 726 -10.66 -33.80 -1.88
N ASP A 727 -9.75 -33.46 -0.97
CA ASP A 727 -8.30 -33.50 -1.17
C ASP A 727 -7.76 -34.91 -1.41
N ALA A 728 -8.40 -35.96 -0.87
CA ALA A 728 -8.02 -37.35 -1.12
C ALA A 728 -8.39 -37.79 -2.56
N HIS A 729 -9.56 -37.38 -3.05
CA HIS A 729 -9.96 -37.62 -4.44
C HIS A 729 -9.16 -36.76 -5.44
N TYR A 730 -8.79 -35.53 -5.06
CA TYR A 730 -7.86 -34.71 -5.83
C TYR A 730 -6.45 -35.32 -5.91
N CYS A 731 -5.89 -35.77 -4.78
CA CYS A 731 -4.64 -36.54 -4.70
C CYS A 731 -4.68 -37.75 -5.64
N LYS A 732 -5.77 -38.52 -5.59
CA LYS A 732 -5.99 -39.69 -6.45
C LYS A 732 -6.07 -39.31 -7.93
N GLY A 733 -6.71 -38.18 -8.26
CA GLY A 733 -6.73 -37.61 -9.61
C GLY A 733 -5.33 -37.30 -10.13
N MET A 734 -4.53 -36.56 -9.35
CA MET A 734 -3.14 -36.23 -9.72
C MET A 734 -2.26 -37.46 -9.85
N ALA A 735 -2.42 -38.47 -8.97
CA ALA A 735 -1.66 -39.70 -9.05
C ALA A 735 -2.02 -40.57 -10.27
N TRP A 736 -3.30 -40.67 -10.65
CA TRP A 736 -3.69 -41.33 -11.91
C TRP A 736 -3.23 -40.55 -13.15
N HIS A 737 -3.25 -39.21 -13.09
CA HIS A 737 -2.77 -38.34 -14.17
C HIS A 737 -1.25 -38.50 -14.38
N ALA A 738 -0.46 -38.46 -13.31
CA ALA A 738 0.98 -38.74 -13.34
C ALA A 738 1.31 -40.16 -13.82
N LYS A 739 0.41 -41.12 -13.61
CA LYS A 739 0.50 -42.50 -14.15
C LYS A 739 0.13 -42.62 -15.63
N GLY A 740 -0.42 -41.57 -16.23
CA GLY A 740 -0.91 -41.56 -17.61
C GLY A 740 -2.31 -42.16 -17.81
N ASP A 741 -3.04 -42.53 -16.75
CA ASP A 741 -4.44 -42.98 -16.84
C ASP A 741 -5.39 -41.80 -16.66
N ALA A 742 -5.49 -40.99 -17.71
CA ALA A 742 -6.36 -39.82 -17.74
C ALA A 742 -7.84 -40.15 -17.49
N GLY A 743 -8.32 -41.34 -17.85
CA GLY A 743 -9.69 -41.76 -17.60
C GLY A 743 -10.00 -41.88 -16.10
N ARG A 744 -9.12 -42.54 -15.34
CA ARG A 744 -9.23 -42.61 -13.87
C ARG A 744 -8.95 -41.29 -13.19
N ALA A 745 -8.05 -40.47 -13.73
CA ALA A 745 -7.82 -39.11 -13.24
C ALA A 745 -9.09 -38.25 -13.32
N VAL A 746 -9.73 -38.20 -14.50
CA VAL A 746 -10.97 -37.44 -14.73
C VAL A 746 -12.11 -37.94 -13.86
N ALA A 747 -12.22 -39.26 -13.64
CA ALA A 747 -13.21 -39.82 -12.71
C ALA A 747 -12.96 -39.34 -11.25
N ALA A 748 -11.72 -39.40 -10.76
CA ALA A 748 -11.38 -38.98 -9.41
C ALA A 748 -11.58 -37.46 -9.19
N TYR A 749 -11.14 -36.62 -10.12
CA TYR A 749 -11.41 -35.18 -10.07
C TYR A 749 -12.91 -34.86 -10.13
N THR A 750 -13.71 -35.66 -10.85
CA THR A 750 -15.17 -35.48 -10.90
C THR A 750 -15.84 -35.81 -9.56
N VAL A 751 -15.32 -36.80 -8.81
CA VAL A 751 -15.76 -37.03 -7.42
C VAL A 751 -15.37 -35.85 -6.51
N ALA A 752 -14.16 -35.31 -6.65
CA ALA A 752 -13.72 -34.15 -5.88
C ALA A 752 -14.58 -32.89 -6.14
N ILE A 753 -14.90 -32.59 -7.41
CA ILE A 753 -15.83 -31.51 -7.80
C ILE A 753 -17.26 -31.76 -7.28
N GLY A 754 -17.69 -33.03 -7.19
CA GLY A 754 -18.97 -33.39 -6.59
C GLY A 754 -19.05 -33.17 -5.07
N ILE A 755 -17.90 -33.03 -4.40
CA ILE A 755 -17.80 -32.68 -2.98
C ILE A 755 -17.72 -31.16 -2.80
N ASP A 756 -16.89 -30.49 -3.61
CA ASP A 756 -16.71 -29.03 -3.61
C ASP A 756 -16.63 -28.50 -5.04
N ALA A 757 -17.73 -27.89 -5.49
CA ALA A 757 -17.87 -27.36 -6.84
C ALA A 757 -17.34 -25.93 -7.01
N LYS A 758 -16.69 -25.34 -5.99
CA LYS A 758 -16.14 -23.98 -6.04
C LYS A 758 -14.62 -23.92 -6.17
N ASP A 759 -13.94 -25.06 -6.08
CA ASP A 759 -12.47 -25.15 -6.18
C ASP A 759 -12.04 -25.17 -7.66
N ASP A 760 -11.60 -24.02 -8.15
CA ASP A 760 -11.18 -23.76 -9.53
C ASP A 760 -10.00 -24.64 -9.97
N ALA A 761 -9.08 -24.95 -9.04
CA ALA A 761 -7.90 -25.75 -9.32
C ALA A 761 -8.26 -27.20 -9.69
N ILE A 762 -9.37 -27.74 -9.17
CA ILE A 762 -9.83 -29.10 -9.52
C ILE A 762 -10.42 -29.14 -10.94
N TYR A 763 -11.14 -28.09 -11.36
CA TYR A 763 -11.58 -27.96 -12.75
C TYR A 763 -10.37 -27.85 -13.68
N TYR A 764 -9.39 -27.00 -13.36
CA TYR A 764 -8.15 -26.90 -14.13
C TYR A 764 -7.42 -28.26 -14.23
N ALA A 765 -7.21 -28.97 -13.12
CA ALA A 765 -6.55 -30.26 -13.11
C ALA A 765 -7.30 -31.33 -13.92
N ARG A 766 -8.65 -31.34 -13.87
CA ARG A 766 -9.47 -32.21 -14.72
C ARG A 766 -9.37 -31.84 -16.20
N GLY A 767 -9.36 -30.55 -16.51
CA GLY A 767 -9.18 -30.03 -17.86
C GLY A 767 -7.83 -30.44 -18.46
N MET A 768 -6.75 -30.38 -17.68
CA MET A 768 -5.42 -30.85 -18.09
C MET A 768 -5.41 -32.35 -18.39
N ALA A 769 -5.97 -33.19 -17.52
CA ALA A 769 -6.08 -34.63 -17.78
C ALA A 769 -6.94 -34.95 -19.02
N ARG A 770 -8.02 -34.19 -19.26
CA ARG A 770 -8.82 -34.30 -20.49
C ARG A 770 -8.01 -33.90 -21.74
N ALA A 771 -7.26 -32.81 -21.69
CA ALA A 771 -6.41 -32.36 -22.79
C ALA A 771 -5.33 -33.41 -23.15
N ASP A 772 -4.69 -34.03 -22.17
CA ASP A 772 -3.70 -35.10 -22.39
C ASP A 772 -4.33 -36.36 -23.01
N SER A 773 -5.57 -36.69 -22.64
CA SER A 773 -6.37 -37.74 -23.29
C SER A 773 -6.97 -37.35 -24.65
N LYS A 774 -6.73 -36.11 -25.11
CA LYS A 774 -7.28 -35.52 -26.34
C LYS A 774 -8.80 -35.28 -26.33
N ASP A 775 -9.45 -35.34 -25.16
CA ASP A 775 -10.78 -34.78 -24.96
C ASP A 775 -10.68 -33.25 -24.81
N TYR A 776 -10.33 -32.59 -25.91
CA TYR A 776 -10.20 -31.14 -25.94
C TYR A 776 -11.55 -30.43 -25.71
N ALA A 777 -12.68 -31.07 -26.00
CA ALA A 777 -14.00 -30.51 -25.77
C ALA A 777 -14.31 -30.41 -24.27
N GLY A 778 -14.14 -31.51 -23.53
CA GLY A 778 -14.31 -31.53 -22.09
C GLY A 778 -13.21 -30.74 -21.35
N ALA A 779 -12.01 -30.61 -21.93
CA ALA A 779 -10.95 -29.77 -21.40
C ALA A 779 -11.32 -28.28 -21.44
N ILE A 780 -11.79 -27.77 -22.59
CA ILE A 780 -12.22 -26.38 -22.74
C ILE A 780 -13.35 -26.05 -21.76
N ALA A 781 -14.33 -26.95 -21.62
CA ALA A 781 -15.45 -26.75 -20.69
C ALA A 781 -15.00 -26.65 -19.22
N ASP A 782 -14.01 -27.45 -18.81
CA ASP A 782 -13.44 -27.38 -17.47
C ASP A 782 -12.61 -26.10 -17.27
N PHE A 783 -11.81 -25.68 -18.26
CA PHE A 783 -11.05 -24.43 -18.17
C PHE A 783 -11.95 -23.18 -18.21
N ASP A 784 -13.07 -23.22 -18.93
CA ASP A 784 -14.09 -22.16 -18.93
C ASP A 784 -14.80 -22.06 -17.57
N GLU A 785 -14.96 -23.16 -16.83
CA GLU A 785 -15.49 -23.11 -15.46
C GLU A 785 -14.45 -22.59 -14.46
N ALA A 786 -13.20 -23.03 -14.57
CA ALA A 786 -12.09 -22.49 -13.76
C ALA A 786 -11.95 -20.96 -13.96
N LEU A 787 -12.07 -20.46 -15.19
CA LEU A 787 -12.06 -19.02 -15.52
C LEU A 787 -13.29 -18.25 -15.03
N LYS A 788 -14.43 -18.89 -14.75
CA LYS A 788 -15.57 -18.22 -14.08
C LYS A 788 -15.33 -18.06 -12.60
N LEU A 789 -14.65 -19.03 -11.98
CA LEU A 789 -14.35 -19.06 -10.56
C LEU A 789 -13.16 -18.13 -10.22
N ASP A 790 -12.10 -18.13 -11.03
CA ASP A 790 -11.00 -17.14 -11.00
C ASP A 790 -10.74 -16.53 -12.40
N PRO A 791 -11.41 -15.42 -12.74
CA PRO A 791 -11.19 -14.70 -14.00
C PRO A 791 -9.82 -14.03 -14.13
N GLY A 792 -9.06 -13.91 -13.03
CA GLY A 792 -7.72 -13.30 -13.02
C GLY A 792 -6.60 -14.25 -13.43
N ASN A 793 -6.88 -15.56 -13.49
CA ASN A 793 -5.85 -16.58 -13.64
C ASN A 793 -5.36 -16.74 -15.09
N SER A 794 -4.15 -16.27 -15.38
CA SER A 794 -3.55 -16.34 -16.71
C SER A 794 -3.34 -17.78 -17.20
N ASP A 795 -3.07 -18.72 -16.29
CA ASP A 795 -2.69 -20.09 -16.65
C ASP A 795 -3.91 -20.87 -17.16
N TYR A 796 -5.10 -20.57 -16.62
CA TYR A 796 -6.36 -21.14 -17.07
C TYR A 796 -6.71 -20.65 -18.49
N ALA A 797 -6.51 -19.35 -18.76
CA ALA A 797 -6.70 -18.77 -20.09
C ALA A 797 -5.73 -19.34 -21.14
N VAL A 798 -4.47 -19.59 -20.75
CA VAL A 798 -3.46 -20.22 -21.61
C VAL A 798 -3.83 -21.68 -21.90
N ALA A 799 -4.19 -22.47 -20.90
CA ALA A 799 -4.57 -23.87 -21.07
C ALA A 799 -5.85 -24.03 -21.94
N ARG A 800 -6.86 -23.17 -21.71
CA ARG A 800 -8.07 -23.07 -22.53
C ARG A 800 -7.77 -22.80 -24.00
N LYS A 801 -6.88 -21.83 -24.27
CA LYS A 801 -6.43 -21.49 -25.63
C LYS A 801 -5.66 -22.65 -26.28
N ALA A 802 -4.81 -23.35 -25.53
CA ALA A 802 -4.08 -24.51 -26.02
C ALA A 802 -5.01 -25.68 -26.39
N ALA A 803 -5.99 -26.00 -25.55
CA ALA A 803 -6.99 -27.02 -25.83
C ALA A 803 -7.86 -26.68 -27.05
N GLY A 804 -8.30 -25.42 -27.19
CA GLY A 804 -9.03 -24.93 -28.38
C GLY A 804 -8.25 -25.13 -29.67
N ALA A 805 -6.96 -24.76 -29.69
CA ALA A 805 -6.08 -24.97 -30.83
C ALA A 805 -5.88 -26.46 -31.16
N ALA A 806 -5.74 -27.32 -30.13
CA ALA A 806 -5.55 -28.76 -30.30
C ALA A 806 -6.81 -29.51 -30.76
N LYS A 807 -8.01 -29.00 -30.43
CA LYS A 807 -9.32 -29.54 -30.88
C LYS A 807 -9.53 -29.44 -32.39
N GLY A 808 -8.74 -28.63 -33.09
CA GLY A 808 -8.95 -28.35 -34.51
C GLY A 808 -10.10 -27.38 -34.77
N GLU A 809 -10.51 -26.58 -33.79
CA GLU A 809 -11.50 -25.49 -33.94
C GLU A 809 -10.96 -24.27 -34.72
N ASN A 810 -10.10 -24.51 -35.71
CA ASN A 810 -9.74 -23.52 -36.70
C ASN A 810 -10.85 -23.41 -37.76
N GLN A 811 -11.84 -22.54 -37.50
CA GLN A 811 -12.41 -21.54 -38.43
C GLN A 811 -13.86 -21.12 -38.09
N ALA A 812 -14.60 -21.87 -37.27
CA ALA A 812 -16.02 -21.58 -37.01
C ALA A 812 -16.33 -20.91 -35.65
N ALA A 813 -15.50 -21.11 -34.62
CA ALA A 813 -15.70 -20.56 -33.27
C ALA A 813 -14.85 -19.31 -32.97
N MET A 814 -14.32 -18.65 -34.01
CA MET A 814 -13.53 -17.40 -33.88
C MET A 814 -14.39 -16.12 -33.80
N ALA A 815 -15.71 -16.27 -33.72
CA ALA A 815 -16.65 -15.16 -33.64
C ALA A 815 -17.20 -15.01 -32.22
N GLU A 816 -16.47 -14.30 -31.36
CA GLU A 816 -17.04 -13.13 -30.65
C GLU A 816 -16.01 -12.29 -29.87
N THR A 817 -14.92 -12.86 -29.32
CA THR A 817 -13.98 -12.10 -28.45
C THR A 817 -12.48 -12.45 -28.61
N ALA A 818 -11.97 -12.57 -29.84
CA ALA A 818 -10.52 -12.61 -30.10
C ALA A 818 -10.12 -11.83 -31.37
N PRO A 819 -8.96 -11.15 -31.39
CA PRO A 819 -8.52 -10.34 -32.53
C PRO A 819 -8.07 -11.19 -33.72
N ASP A 820 -8.30 -10.69 -34.94
CA ASP A 820 -7.99 -11.35 -36.21
C ASP A 820 -6.50 -11.78 -36.30
N PRO A 821 -6.18 -13.09 -36.23
CA PRO A 821 -4.81 -13.58 -36.27
C PRO A 821 -4.15 -13.38 -37.64
N VAL A 822 -4.95 -13.33 -38.71
CA VAL A 822 -4.47 -13.09 -40.08
C VAL A 822 -4.06 -11.62 -40.21
N ALA A 823 -4.85 -10.69 -39.66
CA ALA A 823 -4.47 -9.28 -39.59
C ALA A 823 -3.23 -9.05 -38.72
N LEU A 824 -3.10 -9.73 -37.57
CA LEU A 824 -1.93 -9.63 -36.68
C LEU A 824 -0.67 -10.15 -37.36
N ALA A 825 -0.71 -11.36 -37.92
CA ALA A 825 0.40 -11.94 -38.66
C ALA A 825 0.81 -11.06 -39.85
N ALA A 826 -0.17 -10.59 -40.64
CA ALA A 826 0.11 -9.72 -41.77
C ALA A 826 0.64 -8.33 -41.36
N ALA A 827 0.23 -7.79 -40.21
CA ALA A 827 0.79 -6.55 -39.66
C ALA A 827 2.25 -6.74 -39.22
N LEU A 828 2.56 -7.84 -38.51
CA LEU A 828 3.92 -8.18 -38.12
C LEU A 828 4.82 -8.42 -39.35
N GLU A 829 4.36 -9.18 -40.36
CA GLU A 829 5.10 -9.41 -41.60
C GLU A 829 5.35 -8.12 -42.40
N ARG A 830 4.35 -7.24 -42.54
CA ARG A 830 4.53 -5.94 -43.20
C ARG A 830 5.45 -5.01 -42.43
N GLY A 831 5.40 -5.06 -41.09
CA GLY A 831 6.31 -4.35 -40.20
C GLY A 831 7.75 -4.81 -40.40
N ASP A 832 7.99 -6.12 -40.33
CA ASP A 832 9.27 -6.77 -40.56
C ASP A 832 9.83 -6.51 -41.96
N ALA A 833 9.01 -6.62 -43.00
CA ALA A 833 9.39 -6.33 -44.38
C ALA A 833 9.76 -4.84 -44.56
N SER A 834 9.09 -3.93 -43.85
CA SER A 834 9.40 -2.49 -43.84
C SER A 834 10.68 -2.20 -43.05
N TYR A 835 10.88 -2.88 -41.92
CA TYR A 835 12.07 -2.78 -41.08
C TYR A 835 13.33 -3.24 -41.82
N ARG A 836 13.28 -4.41 -42.48
CA ARG A 836 14.37 -4.91 -43.36
C ARG A 836 14.69 -3.96 -44.51
N LYS A 837 13.68 -3.25 -45.05
CA LYS A 837 13.83 -2.19 -46.06
C LYS A 837 14.26 -0.82 -45.49
N ARG A 838 14.61 -0.75 -44.20
CA ARG A 838 14.97 0.48 -43.45
C ARG A 838 13.90 1.58 -43.46
N LYS A 839 12.64 1.24 -43.72
CA LYS A 839 11.50 2.16 -43.71
C LYS A 839 10.88 2.21 -42.31
N TYR A 840 11.65 2.71 -41.33
CA TYR A 840 11.33 2.57 -39.92
C TYR A 840 10.02 3.22 -39.49
N ASP A 841 9.60 4.34 -40.10
CA ASP A 841 8.27 4.92 -39.86
C ASP A 841 7.15 3.95 -40.23
N ARG A 842 7.21 3.36 -41.43
CA ARG A 842 6.20 2.37 -41.87
C ARG A 842 6.26 1.10 -41.02
N ALA A 843 7.45 0.67 -40.61
CA ALA A 843 7.60 -0.45 -39.69
C ALA A 843 6.92 -0.15 -38.35
N ALA A 844 7.16 1.02 -37.76
CA ALA A 844 6.51 1.44 -36.52
C ALA A 844 4.97 1.57 -36.67
N THR A 845 4.45 2.03 -37.82
CA THR A 845 3.01 2.05 -38.09
C THR A 845 2.40 0.64 -38.13
N GLU A 846 3.02 -0.30 -38.85
CA GLU A 846 2.51 -1.68 -38.92
C GLU A 846 2.68 -2.42 -37.58
N TYR A 847 3.77 -2.18 -36.84
CA TYR A 847 3.90 -2.71 -35.48
C TYR A 847 2.91 -2.06 -34.48
N SER A 848 2.53 -0.79 -34.64
CA SER A 848 1.42 -0.20 -33.86
C SER A 848 0.08 -0.86 -34.17
N ARG A 849 -0.16 -1.28 -35.42
CA ARG A 849 -1.33 -2.11 -35.75
C ARG A 849 -1.24 -3.48 -35.09
N ALA A 850 -0.06 -4.11 -35.08
CA ALA A 850 0.14 -5.37 -34.36
C ALA A 850 -0.07 -5.23 -32.84
N VAL A 851 0.38 -4.13 -32.22
CA VAL A 851 0.11 -3.82 -30.81
C VAL A 851 -1.40 -3.63 -30.56
N ALA A 852 -2.11 -2.89 -31.41
CA ALA A 852 -3.56 -2.73 -31.27
C ALA A 852 -4.34 -4.04 -31.46
N LEU A 853 -3.81 -4.97 -32.27
CA LEU A 853 -4.36 -6.31 -32.47
C LEU A 853 -3.94 -7.32 -31.39
N ALA A 854 -2.92 -7.03 -30.58
CA ALA A 854 -2.45 -7.91 -29.49
C ALA A 854 -1.79 -7.11 -28.35
N PRO A 855 -2.57 -6.36 -27.54
CA PRO A 855 -2.03 -5.44 -26.53
C PRO A 855 -1.40 -6.14 -25.30
N ASN A 856 -1.57 -7.47 -25.18
CA ASN A 856 -0.95 -8.29 -24.12
C ASN A 856 0.16 -9.20 -24.67
N GLU A 857 0.67 -8.95 -25.88
CA GLU A 857 1.74 -9.73 -26.52
C GLU A 857 3.06 -8.95 -26.50
N PRO A 858 4.05 -9.32 -25.64
CA PRO A 858 5.25 -8.51 -25.41
C PRO A 858 6.15 -8.40 -26.65
N SER A 859 6.06 -9.36 -27.57
CA SER A 859 6.80 -9.32 -28.82
C SER A 859 6.37 -8.19 -29.76
N THR A 860 5.11 -7.74 -29.71
CA THR A 860 4.62 -6.62 -30.55
C THR A 860 5.23 -5.28 -30.12
N TYR A 861 5.23 -5.00 -28.82
CA TYR A 861 5.84 -3.82 -28.23
C TYR A 861 7.36 -3.82 -28.46
N SER A 862 8.03 -4.96 -28.26
CA SER A 862 9.47 -5.08 -28.54
C SER A 862 9.80 -4.88 -30.03
N ALA A 863 8.94 -5.35 -30.95
CA ALA A 863 9.08 -5.07 -32.38
C ALA A 863 8.95 -3.56 -32.69
N ARG A 864 7.94 -2.89 -32.13
CA ARG A 864 7.74 -1.43 -32.27
C ARG A 864 8.89 -0.62 -31.67
N ALA A 865 9.38 -1.00 -30.49
CA ALA A 865 10.52 -0.38 -29.85
C ALA A 865 11.77 -0.39 -30.72
N ARG A 866 12.08 -1.53 -31.37
CA ARG A 866 13.22 -1.63 -32.29
C ARG A 866 13.06 -0.68 -33.49
N ALA A 867 11.85 -0.49 -34.01
CA ALA A 867 11.60 0.49 -35.08
C ALA A 867 11.77 1.95 -34.60
N ARG A 868 11.21 2.30 -33.44
CA ARG A 868 11.37 3.63 -32.81
C ARG A 868 12.83 3.95 -32.49
N LEU A 869 13.58 2.99 -31.95
CA LEU A 869 15.02 3.08 -31.69
C LEU A 869 15.84 3.40 -32.95
N GLN A 870 15.49 2.82 -34.11
CA GLN A 870 16.17 3.12 -35.38
C GLN A 870 15.74 4.46 -35.99
N LYS A 871 14.53 4.94 -35.67
CA LYS A 871 14.08 6.31 -35.98
C LYS A 871 14.75 7.38 -35.11
N GLY A 872 15.25 7.01 -33.92
CA GLY A 872 15.80 7.94 -32.93
C GLY A 872 14.78 8.42 -31.89
N ASP A 873 13.56 7.86 -31.89
CA ASP A 873 12.58 8.01 -30.82
C ASP A 873 13.01 7.11 -29.65
N LEU A 874 13.89 7.64 -28.79
CA LEU A 874 14.48 6.89 -27.68
C LEU A 874 13.49 6.71 -26.51
N ASP A 875 12.62 7.68 -26.27
CA ASP A 875 11.70 7.67 -25.14
C ASP A 875 10.46 6.83 -25.44
N GLY A 876 9.87 6.94 -26.64
CA GLY A 876 8.81 6.03 -27.09
C GLY A 876 9.29 4.59 -27.26
N ALA A 877 10.56 4.38 -27.62
CA ALA A 877 11.17 3.04 -27.61
C ALA A 877 11.38 2.52 -26.18
N LEU A 878 11.75 3.37 -25.22
CA LEU A 878 11.92 2.97 -23.82
C LEU A 878 10.59 2.59 -23.17
N ALA A 879 9.53 3.36 -23.43
CA ALA A 879 8.17 3.06 -22.97
C ALA A 879 7.68 1.70 -23.50
N ASP A 880 7.80 1.44 -24.81
CA ASP A 880 7.44 0.14 -25.39
C ASP A 880 8.20 -1.04 -24.75
N VAL A 881 9.49 -0.85 -24.42
CA VAL A 881 10.30 -1.92 -23.82
C VAL A 881 9.97 -2.13 -22.35
N ASN A 882 9.66 -1.08 -21.60
CA ASN A 882 9.15 -1.21 -20.23
C ASN A 882 7.80 -1.92 -20.23
N ARG A 883 6.88 -1.55 -21.13
CA ARG A 883 5.58 -2.24 -21.25
C ARG A 883 5.73 -3.72 -21.61
N ALA A 884 6.68 -4.07 -22.49
CA ALA A 884 6.99 -5.48 -22.78
C ALA A 884 7.50 -6.25 -21.55
N LEU A 885 8.19 -5.58 -20.62
CA LEU A 885 8.70 -6.18 -19.37
C LEU A 885 7.68 -6.17 -18.22
N GLU A 886 6.68 -5.31 -18.26
CA GLU A 886 5.50 -5.39 -17.38
C GLU A 886 4.62 -6.59 -17.75
N ILE A 887 4.46 -6.84 -19.06
CA ILE A 887 3.70 -7.98 -19.59
C ILE A 887 4.46 -9.30 -19.35
N ASP A 888 5.76 -9.34 -19.61
CA ASP A 888 6.62 -10.50 -19.36
C ASP A 888 8.00 -10.07 -18.79
N PRO A 889 8.18 -10.12 -17.46
CA PRO A 889 9.47 -9.84 -16.81
C PRO A 889 10.60 -10.82 -17.16
N SER A 890 10.32 -11.93 -17.86
CA SER A 890 11.31 -12.87 -18.37
C SER A 890 11.73 -12.58 -19.82
N TYR A 891 11.13 -11.58 -20.48
CA TYR A 891 11.32 -11.33 -21.91
C TYR A 891 12.72 -10.76 -22.25
N ILE A 892 13.69 -11.66 -22.42
CA ILE A 892 15.12 -11.37 -22.65
C ILE A 892 15.36 -10.36 -23.79
N THR A 893 14.56 -10.41 -24.86
CA THR A 893 14.67 -9.50 -26.01
C THR A 893 14.34 -8.05 -25.64
N ALA A 894 13.46 -7.81 -24.67
CA ALA A 894 13.20 -6.48 -24.14
C ALA A 894 14.40 -5.94 -23.35
N TYR A 895 14.98 -6.69 -22.40
CA TYR A 895 16.21 -6.27 -21.71
C TYR A 895 17.36 -5.93 -22.68
N HIS A 896 17.56 -6.76 -23.71
CA HIS A 896 18.53 -6.48 -24.77
C HIS A 896 18.23 -5.17 -25.51
N THR A 897 16.97 -4.92 -25.85
CA THR A 897 16.54 -3.70 -26.55
C THR A 897 16.67 -2.47 -25.64
N ARG A 898 16.35 -2.59 -24.34
CA ARG A 898 16.50 -1.52 -23.35
C ARG A 898 17.94 -1.11 -23.17
N ALA A 899 18.86 -2.08 -23.06
CA ALA A 899 20.28 -1.83 -22.98
C ALA A 899 20.80 -1.03 -24.20
N LEU A 900 20.32 -1.34 -25.42
CA LEU A 900 20.67 -0.57 -26.63
C LEU A 900 20.11 0.86 -26.63
N ILE A 901 18.91 1.09 -26.08
CA ILE A 901 18.33 2.43 -25.89
C ILE A 901 19.17 3.23 -24.87
N LEU A 902 19.47 2.63 -23.72
CA LEU A 902 20.25 3.25 -22.64
C LEU A 902 21.67 3.66 -23.08
N ILE A 903 22.34 2.84 -23.90
CA ILE A 903 23.63 3.21 -24.52
C ILE A 903 23.49 4.48 -25.38
N LYS A 904 22.42 4.61 -26.19
CA LYS A 904 22.18 5.83 -26.97
C LYS A 904 21.82 7.04 -26.10
N LYS A 905 21.13 6.85 -24.98
CA LYS A 905 20.87 7.90 -23.97
C LYS A 905 22.12 8.27 -23.15
N ARG A 906 23.27 7.62 -23.38
CA ARG A 906 24.54 7.79 -22.65
C ARG A 906 24.47 7.33 -21.19
N GLU A 907 23.71 6.26 -20.93
CA GLU A 907 23.55 5.61 -19.63
C GLU A 907 24.09 4.16 -19.65
N PRO A 908 25.38 3.93 -19.99
CA PRO A 908 25.94 2.60 -20.22
C PRO A 908 25.96 1.71 -18.95
N GLU A 909 25.98 2.30 -17.75
CA GLU A 909 25.94 1.56 -16.48
C GLU A 909 24.60 0.84 -16.30
N LYS A 910 23.49 1.51 -16.65
CA LYS A 910 22.15 0.88 -16.63
C LYS A 910 22.02 -0.19 -17.71
N ALA A 911 22.61 0.04 -18.88
CA ALA A 911 22.65 -0.96 -19.95
C ALA A 911 23.41 -2.23 -19.51
N ILE A 912 24.50 -2.09 -18.75
CA ILE A 912 25.24 -3.22 -18.18
C ILE A 912 24.37 -4.01 -17.19
N ALA A 913 23.56 -3.34 -16.35
CA ALA A 913 22.63 -4.01 -15.45
C ALA A 913 21.56 -4.83 -16.21
N ASP A 914 20.97 -4.28 -17.26
CA ASP A 914 20.03 -5.01 -18.13
C ASP A 914 20.71 -6.21 -18.83
N TYR A 915 21.95 -6.07 -19.28
CA TYR A 915 22.71 -7.20 -19.83
C TYR A 915 23.04 -8.27 -18.78
N ASN A 916 23.38 -7.88 -17.55
CA ASN A 916 23.60 -8.85 -16.46
C ASN A 916 22.32 -9.67 -16.22
N ARG A 917 21.17 -9.00 -16.10
CA ARG A 917 19.89 -9.64 -15.86
C ARG A 917 19.46 -10.56 -17.01
N ALA A 918 19.70 -10.15 -18.25
CA ALA A 918 19.48 -11.00 -19.42
C ALA A 918 20.43 -12.23 -19.48
N ILE A 919 21.67 -12.08 -19.03
CA ILE A 919 22.67 -13.17 -18.97
C ILE A 919 22.38 -14.17 -17.85
N GLU A 920 21.84 -13.72 -16.70
CA GLU A 920 21.34 -14.61 -15.64
C GLU A 920 20.26 -15.56 -16.15
N MET A 921 19.31 -15.04 -16.96
CA MET A 921 18.25 -15.86 -17.55
C MET A 921 18.75 -16.79 -18.65
N LYS A 922 19.75 -16.35 -19.45
CA LYS A 922 20.25 -17.12 -20.60
C LYS A 922 21.78 -17.00 -20.79
N PRO A 923 22.57 -17.75 -19.99
CA PRO A 923 24.04 -17.65 -19.94
C PRO A 923 24.78 -18.33 -21.12
N ASP A 924 24.04 -18.89 -22.08
CA ASP A 924 24.53 -19.46 -23.34
C ASP A 924 24.35 -18.50 -24.55
N ASN A 925 23.70 -17.34 -24.36
CA ASN A 925 23.44 -16.39 -25.46
C ASN A 925 24.65 -15.49 -25.76
N ALA A 926 25.40 -15.83 -26.82
CA ALA A 926 26.58 -15.10 -27.28
C ALA A 926 26.33 -13.60 -27.53
N SER A 927 25.15 -13.22 -28.02
CA SER A 927 24.80 -11.83 -28.37
C SER A 927 24.72 -10.91 -27.15
N LEU A 928 24.37 -11.44 -25.97
CA LEU A 928 24.30 -10.66 -24.73
C LEU A 928 25.71 -10.33 -24.23
N TYR A 929 26.62 -11.29 -24.25
CA TYR A 929 28.03 -11.06 -23.92
C TYR A 929 28.70 -10.11 -24.93
N PHE A 930 28.39 -10.23 -26.23
CA PHE A 930 28.86 -9.27 -27.23
C PHE A 930 28.33 -7.85 -26.96
N GLY A 931 27.05 -7.70 -26.59
CA GLY A 931 26.46 -6.40 -26.24
C GLY A 931 27.10 -5.78 -25.00
N ARG A 932 27.22 -6.56 -23.91
CA ARG A 932 27.86 -6.11 -22.66
C ARG A 932 29.34 -5.79 -22.85
N GLY A 933 30.09 -6.65 -23.54
CA GLY A 933 31.50 -6.42 -23.88
C GLY A 933 31.72 -5.18 -24.76
N SER A 934 30.80 -4.90 -25.70
CA SER A 934 30.81 -3.67 -26.49
C SER A 934 30.50 -2.42 -25.65
N THR A 935 29.64 -2.55 -24.63
CA THR A 935 29.34 -1.49 -23.67
C THR A 935 30.55 -1.19 -22.78
N TRP A 936 31.20 -2.22 -22.23
CA TRP A 936 32.48 -2.09 -21.51
C TRP A 936 33.56 -1.41 -22.35
N TYR A 937 33.67 -1.76 -23.64
CA TYR A 937 34.60 -1.12 -24.57
C TYR A 937 34.28 0.39 -24.73
N SER A 938 33.00 0.74 -24.84
CA SER A 938 32.56 2.14 -25.01
C SER A 938 32.88 3.04 -23.81
N ILE A 939 32.92 2.47 -22.58
CA ILE A 939 33.31 3.19 -21.36
C ILE A 939 34.80 3.06 -21.02
N GLY A 940 35.60 2.42 -21.89
CA GLY A 940 37.05 2.29 -21.74
C GLY A 940 37.53 1.16 -20.81
N ASP A 941 36.63 0.30 -20.32
CA ASP A 941 37.00 -0.91 -19.58
C ASP A 941 37.38 -2.03 -20.57
N PHE A 942 38.57 -1.89 -21.14
CA PHE A 942 39.08 -2.82 -22.15
C PHE A 942 39.36 -4.23 -21.61
N ASP A 943 39.47 -4.39 -20.29
CA ASP A 943 39.69 -5.67 -19.62
C ASP A 943 38.39 -6.48 -19.56
N ARG A 944 37.30 -5.90 -19.02
CA ARG A 944 35.99 -6.54 -19.03
C ARG A 944 35.44 -6.71 -20.45
N ALA A 945 35.68 -5.73 -21.33
CA ALA A 945 35.33 -5.84 -22.74
C ALA A 945 35.95 -7.08 -23.39
N ALA A 946 37.26 -7.28 -23.23
CA ALA A 946 37.94 -8.44 -23.80
C ALA A 946 37.44 -9.76 -23.19
N ALA A 947 37.16 -9.81 -21.88
CA ALA A 947 36.65 -11.01 -21.21
C ALA A 947 35.24 -11.43 -21.70
N ASP A 948 34.33 -10.47 -21.85
CA ASP A 948 32.98 -10.70 -22.38
C ASP A 948 33.02 -11.06 -23.88
N LEU A 949 33.87 -10.42 -24.67
CA LEU A 949 34.06 -10.75 -26.09
C LEU A 949 34.70 -12.14 -26.28
N ASP A 950 35.58 -12.57 -25.38
CA ASP A 950 36.10 -13.95 -25.32
C ASP A 950 35.01 -14.96 -24.92
N ARG A 951 34.07 -14.58 -24.04
CA ARG A 951 32.91 -15.43 -23.72
C ARG A 951 31.95 -15.53 -24.90
N ALA A 952 31.68 -14.42 -25.60
CA ALA A 952 30.89 -14.42 -26.84
C ALA A 952 31.52 -15.32 -27.90
N LEU A 953 32.84 -15.27 -28.11
CA LEU A 953 33.56 -16.11 -29.07
C LEU A 953 33.66 -17.59 -28.67
N ARG A 954 33.54 -17.93 -27.38
CA ARG A 954 33.41 -19.34 -26.95
C ARG A 954 32.02 -19.91 -27.26
N LEU A 955 30.99 -19.08 -27.19
CA LEU A 955 29.59 -19.46 -27.46
C LEU A 955 29.27 -19.43 -28.96
N ASP A 956 29.81 -18.46 -29.71
CA ASP A 956 29.79 -18.41 -31.17
C ASP A 956 31.21 -18.13 -31.74
N PRO A 957 31.99 -19.18 -32.04
CA PRO A 957 33.32 -19.05 -32.67
C PRO A 957 33.31 -18.44 -34.07
N LYS A 958 32.15 -18.40 -34.74
CA LYS A 958 31.97 -17.83 -36.09
C LYS A 958 31.63 -16.34 -36.07
N SER A 959 31.36 -15.75 -34.90
CA SER A 959 31.04 -14.32 -34.75
C SER A 959 32.22 -13.42 -35.16
N GLU A 960 32.21 -12.97 -36.42
CA GLU A 960 33.20 -12.03 -36.94
C GLU A 960 33.11 -10.67 -36.23
N MET A 961 31.91 -10.26 -35.80
CA MET A 961 31.72 -9.05 -34.99
C MET A 961 32.41 -9.16 -33.63
N ALA A 962 32.25 -10.27 -32.90
CA ALA A 962 32.95 -10.47 -31.63
C ALA A 962 34.47 -10.60 -31.82
N ARG A 963 34.92 -11.20 -32.93
CA ARG A 963 36.35 -11.31 -33.30
C ARG A 963 36.99 -9.95 -33.56
N GLN A 964 36.32 -9.08 -34.30
CA GLN A 964 36.75 -7.71 -34.54
C GLN A 964 36.70 -6.87 -33.27
N GLY A 965 35.61 -6.96 -32.50
CA GLY A 965 35.48 -6.34 -31.18
C GLY A 965 36.64 -6.73 -30.24
N ARG A 966 36.97 -8.02 -30.16
CA ARG A 966 38.09 -8.53 -29.36
C ARG A 966 39.44 -7.94 -29.82
N LYS A 967 39.66 -7.88 -31.14
CA LYS A 967 40.87 -7.29 -31.71
C LYS A 967 40.97 -5.79 -31.40
N LEU A 968 39.86 -5.06 -31.42
CA LEU A 968 39.79 -3.66 -31.04
C LEU A 968 40.02 -3.47 -29.54
N ALA A 969 39.36 -4.25 -28.67
CA ALA A 969 39.54 -4.20 -27.22
C ALA A 969 40.98 -4.52 -26.81
N THR A 970 41.60 -5.57 -27.37
CA THR A 970 42.99 -5.92 -27.08
C THR A 970 44.00 -4.93 -27.67
N ALA A 971 43.74 -4.34 -28.84
CA ALA A 971 44.55 -3.25 -29.39
C ALA A 971 44.43 -1.96 -28.56
N ALA A 972 43.22 -1.59 -28.11
CA ALA A 972 42.97 -0.45 -27.24
C ALA A 972 43.64 -0.65 -25.86
N LYS A 973 43.51 -1.83 -25.26
CA LYS A 973 44.24 -2.24 -24.05
C LYS A 973 45.76 -2.13 -24.24
N LYS A 974 46.31 -2.65 -25.34
CA LYS A 974 47.75 -2.56 -25.64
C LYS A 974 48.20 -1.11 -25.86
N LYS A 975 47.38 -0.28 -26.52
CA LYS A 975 47.63 1.17 -26.72
C LYS A 975 47.58 1.95 -25.40
N ALA A 976 46.65 1.62 -24.50
CA ALA A 976 46.53 2.21 -23.17
C ALA A 976 47.65 1.74 -22.22
N LEU A 977 48.16 0.52 -22.37
CA LEU A 977 49.40 0.08 -21.72
C LEU A 977 50.61 0.85 -22.27
N ALA A 978 50.74 0.92 -23.59
CA ALA A 978 51.85 1.60 -24.26
C ALA A 978 51.90 3.11 -23.94
N SER A 979 50.76 3.79 -23.85
CA SER A 979 50.71 5.20 -23.45
C SER A 979 51.11 5.41 -21.98
N LYS A 980 50.80 4.44 -21.10
CA LYS A 980 51.31 4.42 -19.72
C LYS A 980 52.83 4.20 -19.66
N THR A 981 53.42 3.38 -20.54
CA THR A 981 54.89 3.20 -20.59
C THR A 981 55.60 4.37 -21.25
N SER A 982 55.08 4.91 -22.35
CA SER A 982 55.67 6.08 -23.02
C SER A 982 55.54 7.36 -22.18
N GLY A 983 54.45 7.52 -21.43
CA GLY A 983 54.30 8.60 -20.46
C GLY A 983 55.33 8.52 -19.33
N LYS A 984 55.74 7.31 -18.92
CA LYS A 984 56.77 7.07 -17.90
C LYS A 984 58.19 7.38 -18.39
N LEU A 985 58.45 7.21 -19.69
CA LEU A 985 59.71 7.56 -20.34
C LEU A 985 59.78 9.06 -20.66
N ALA A 986 58.69 9.66 -21.13
CA ALA A 986 58.61 11.10 -21.39
C ALA A 986 58.77 11.93 -20.09
N SER A 987 58.28 11.44 -18.95
CA SER A 987 58.48 12.10 -17.64
C SER A 987 59.93 12.12 -17.14
N GLN A 988 60.88 11.46 -17.82
CA GLN A 988 62.30 11.46 -17.47
C GLN A 988 63.17 12.34 -18.39
N ALA A 989 62.61 12.96 -19.43
CA ALA A 989 63.37 13.74 -20.40
C ALA A 989 62.69 15.08 -20.79
N GLY A 990 63.19 16.18 -20.21
CA GLY A 990 62.97 17.53 -20.72
C GLY A 990 61.79 18.31 -20.11
N GLN A 991 62.11 19.43 -19.47
CA GLN A 991 61.13 20.40 -18.98
C GLN A 991 60.62 21.27 -20.15
N GLN A 992 59.33 21.23 -20.47
CA GLN A 992 58.45 22.40 -20.69
C GLN A 992 57.04 21.97 -21.12
N ALA A 993 56.01 22.64 -20.55
CA ALA A 993 54.57 22.41 -20.70
C ALA A 993 54.03 21.02 -20.23
N PRO A 994 53.06 20.95 -19.30
CA PRO A 994 52.54 19.69 -18.80
C PRO A 994 51.54 19.04 -19.78
N ALA A 995 51.85 17.82 -20.22
CA ALA A 995 50.87 16.94 -20.88
C ALA A 995 49.80 16.45 -19.88
N PRO A 996 48.60 16.03 -20.32
CA PRO A 996 47.49 15.70 -19.43
C PRO A 996 47.82 14.54 -18.49
N GLN A 997 47.74 14.78 -17.17
CA GLN A 997 47.99 13.77 -16.15
C GLN A 997 46.87 12.71 -16.16
N ALA A 998 47.24 11.44 -16.05
CA ALA A 998 46.28 10.34 -16.04
C ALA A 998 45.55 10.25 -14.69
N LEU A 999 44.23 10.40 -14.69
CA LEU A 999 43.38 10.24 -13.50
C LEU A 999 43.42 8.79 -12.99
N THR A 1000 44.31 8.55 -12.03
CA THR A 1000 44.42 7.32 -11.23
C THR A 1000 43.83 7.53 -9.84
N ARG A 1001 43.44 6.47 -9.12
CA ARG A 1001 42.94 6.59 -7.74
C ARG A 1001 43.97 7.27 -6.82
N ALA A 1002 45.26 6.97 -6.99
CA ALA A 1002 46.34 7.61 -6.24
C ALA A 1002 46.44 9.12 -6.53
N TYR A 1003 46.28 9.54 -7.79
CA TYR A 1003 46.23 10.95 -8.16
C TYR A 1003 45.00 11.66 -7.57
N ILE A 1004 43.81 11.07 -7.70
CA ILE A 1004 42.57 11.64 -7.15
C ILE A 1004 42.62 11.72 -5.62
N ASN A 1005 43.15 10.70 -4.95
CA ASN A 1005 43.40 10.76 -3.50
C ASN A 1005 44.37 11.90 -3.16
N ALA A 1006 45.47 12.06 -3.90
CA ALA A 1006 46.41 13.17 -3.68
C ALA A 1006 45.77 14.55 -3.89
N GLU A 1007 44.94 14.73 -4.92
CA GLU A 1007 44.19 16.00 -5.12
C GLU A 1007 43.12 16.23 -4.04
N VAL A 1008 42.45 15.19 -3.55
CA VAL A 1008 41.52 15.28 -2.40
C VAL A 1008 42.27 15.67 -1.12
N GLN A 1009 43.43 15.08 -0.83
CA GLN A 1009 44.22 15.42 0.34
C GLN A 1009 44.76 16.86 0.32
N LYS A 1010 45.00 17.45 -0.86
CA LYS A 1010 45.35 18.88 -1.01
C LYS A 1010 44.20 19.84 -0.68
N GLN A 1011 42.95 19.38 -0.70
CA GLN A 1011 41.78 20.21 -0.36
C GLN A 1011 41.57 20.35 1.15
N ASP A 1012 42.37 19.65 1.97
CA ASP A 1012 42.37 19.67 3.44
C ASP A 1012 41.01 19.38 4.11
N SER A 1013 40.06 18.81 3.36
CA SER A 1013 38.69 18.54 3.82
C SER A 1013 38.67 17.54 4.98
N GLN A 1014 38.21 18.00 6.14
CA GLN A 1014 38.15 17.23 7.38
C GLN A 1014 37.10 16.12 7.29
N ILE A 1015 36.00 16.33 6.56
CA ILE A 1015 34.99 15.27 6.37
C ILE A 1015 35.55 14.08 5.59
N LEU A 1016 36.34 14.34 4.54
CA LEU A 1016 36.93 13.27 3.73
C LEU A 1016 38.06 12.55 4.47
N LYS A 1017 38.81 13.25 5.34
CA LYS A 1017 39.77 12.63 6.27
C LYS A 1017 39.08 11.73 7.29
N ALA A 1018 38.03 12.21 7.95
CA ALA A 1018 37.25 11.41 8.89
C ALA A 1018 36.64 10.15 8.23
N ILE A 1019 36.12 10.25 7.00
CA ILE A 1019 35.63 9.08 6.24
C ILE A 1019 36.78 8.11 5.92
N ALA A 1020 37.97 8.61 5.55
CA ALA A 1020 39.13 7.76 5.26
C ALA A 1020 39.66 7.01 6.51
N GLU A 1021 39.64 7.66 7.67
CA GLU A 1021 40.07 7.12 8.96
C GLU A 1021 39.07 6.10 9.52
N GLU A 1022 37.78 6.42 9.48
CA GLU A 1022 36.71 5.65 10.14
C GLU A 1022 36.08 4.57 9.22
N PHE A 1023 36.09 4.80 7.89
CA PHE A 1023 35.41 3.98 6.88
C PHE A 1023 36.28 3.80 5.61
N PRO A 1024 37.48 3.19 5.70
CA PRO A 1024 38.44 3.13 4.60
C PRO A 1024 37.92 2.44 3.32
N ASP A 1025 37.03 1.44 3.44
CA ASP A 1025 36.44 0.78 2.27
C ASP A 1025 35.42 1.68 1.54
N ASP A 1026 34.58 2.39 2.29
CA ASP A 1026 33.63 3.36 1.74
C ASP A 1026 34.34 4.60 1.17
N TYR A 1027 35.46 5.01 1.77
CA TYR A 1027 36.34 6.03 1.22
C TYR A 1027 36.94 5.60 -0.13
N ASN A 1028 37.41 4.36 -0.23
CA ASN A 1028 37.89 3.80 -1.50
C ASN A 1028 36.78 3.75 -2.57
N ALA A 1029 35.56 3.35 -2.19
CA ALA A 1029 34.41 3.36 -3.09
C ALA A 1029 34.00 4.78 -3.51
N LEU A 1030 34.09 5.76 -2.61
CA LEU A 1030 33.87 7.18 -2.91
C LEU A 1030 34.91 7.68 -3.92
N LEU A 1031 36.20 7.38 -3.72
CA LEU A 1031 37.27 7.75 -4.65
C LEU A 1031 37.10 7.10 -6.04
N ASP A 1032 36.59 5.86 -6.12
CA ASP A 1032 36.28 5.23 -7.39
C ASP A 1032 35.12 5.90 -8.12
N ASN A 1033 34.03 6.22 -7.41
CA ASN A 1033 32.89 6.96 -7.99
C ASN A 1033 33.32 8.36 -8.47
N VAL A 1034 34.12 9.08 -7.68
CA VAL A 1034 34.72 10.36 -8.06
C VAL A 1034 35.63 10.22 -9.28
N MET A 1035 36.46 9.17 -9.34
CA MET A 1035 37.34 8.89 -10.49
C MET A 1035 36.57 8.55 -11.77
N VAL A 1036 35.43 7.85 -11.67
CA VAL A 1036 34.52 7.59 -12.81
C VAL A 1036 33.91 8.91 -13.31
N VAL A 1037 33.34 9.71 -12.41
CA VAL A 1037 32.69 10.98 -12.81
C VAL A 1037 33.71 12.00 -13.33
N ALA A 1038 34.91 12.07 -12.75
CA ALA A 1038 35.99 12.96 -13.21
C ALA A 1038 36.58 12.58 -14.59
N ARG A 1039 36.30 11.36 -15.09
CA ARG A 1039 36.61 10.95 -16.47
C ARG A 1039 35.50 11.30 -17.46
N LEU A 1040 34.29 11.61 -16.98
CA LEU A 1040 33.07 11.76 -17.78
C LEU A 1040 32.48 13.18 -17.75
N GLY A 1041 32.83 14.01 -16.76
CA GLY A 1041 32.24 15.34 -16.56
C GLY A 1041 33.22 16.38 -16.00
N GLY A 1042 32.83 17.65 -16.06
CA GLY A 1042 33.60 18.77 -15.51
C GLY A 1042 33.50 18.90 -13.98
N LYS A 1043 34.21 19.88 -13.40
CA LYS A 1043 34.32 20.13 -11.94
C LYS A 1043 32.99 20.00 -11.18
N GLN A 1044 31.91 20.60 -11.71
CA GLN A 1044 30.58 20.55 -11.10
C GLN A 1044 30.01 19.13 -10.96
N ALA A 1045 30.26 18.24 -11.92
CA ALA A 1045 29.78 16.86 -11.85
C ALA A 1045 30.49 16.09 -10.73
N VAL A 1046 31.80 16.34 -10.56
CA VAL A 1046 32.61 15.77 -9.47
C VAL A 1046 32.15 16.28 -8.11
N GLU A 1047 31.90 17.59 -7.97
CA GLU A 1047 31.35 18.19 -6.74
C GLU A 1047 29.98 17.58 -6.38
N ASN A 1048 29.08 17.48 -7.36
CA ASN A 1048 27.74 16.91 -7.15
C ASN A 1048 27.81 15.42 -6.76
N ALA A 1049 28.66 14.63 -7.44
CA ALA A 1049 28.84 13.21 -7.13
C ALA A 1049 29.42 12.99 -5.71
N SER A 1050 30.39 13.82 -5.30
CA SER A 1050 30.96 13.80 -3.95
C SER A 1050 29.90 14.12 -2.88
N ARG A 1051 29.07 15.16 -3.10
CA ARG A 1051 27.95 15.51 -2.20
C ARG A 1051 26.97 14.33 -2.03
N VAL A 1052 26.56 13.71 -3.14
CA VAL A 1052 25.64 12.56 -3.13
C VAL A 1052 26.25 11.34 -2.44
N ALA A 1053 27.54 11.06 -2.65
CA ALA A 1053 28.23 9.94 -1.99
C ALA A 1053 28.27 10.14 -0.47
N VAL A 1054 28.67 11.34 0.00
CA VAL A 1054 28.69 11.69 1.43
C VAL A 1054 27.29 11.61 2.04
N ALA A 1055 26.26 12.11 1.38
CA ALA A 1055 24.88 12.06 1.87
C ALA A 1055 24.37 10.62 2.05
N LYS A 1056 24.70 9.71 1.11
CA LYS A 1056 24.38 8.28 1.24
C LYS A 1056 25.06 7.63 2.44
N LEU A 1057 26.35 7.94 2.68
CA LEU A 1057 27.08 7.41 3.83
C LEU A 1057 26.51 7.93 5.15
N ARG A 1058 26.13 9.22 5.24
CA ARG A 1058 25.46 9.78 6.42
C ARG A 1058 24.17 9.01 6.77
N ARG A 1059 23.28 8.82 5.79
CA ARG A 1059 22.02 8.08 5.99
C ARG A 1059 22.25 6.61 6.36
N ARG A 1060 23.27 5.95 5.78
CA ARG A 1060 23.62 4.55 6.10
C ARG A 1060 24.08 4.37 7.55
N TYR A 1061 24.79 5.34 8.11
CA TYR A 1061 25.38 5.25 9.45
C TYR A 1061 24.59 5.98 10.55
N ALA A 1062 23.58 6.77 10.18
CA ALA A 1062 22.68 7.43 11.13
C ALA A 1062 22.14 6.51 12.26
N PRO A 1063 21.68 5.27 11.99
CA PRO A 1063 21.12 4.39 13.02
C PRO A 1063 22.12 3.95 14.10
N LEU A 1064 23.42 4.18 13.92
CA LEU A 1064 24.43 3.91 14.94
C LEU A 1064 24.53 5.02 15.98
N LEU A 1065 23.99 6.23 15.73
CA LEU A 1065 24.19 7.38 16.62
C LEU A 1065 23.79 7.14 18.10
N PRO A 1066 22.73 6.38 18.43
CA PRO A 1066 22.37 6.09 19.83
C PRO A 1066 23.45 5.31 20.63
N SER A 1067 24.41 4.66 19.98
CA SER A 1067 25.59 4.05 20.63
C SER A 1067 26.86 4.91 20.59
N THR A 1068 26.77 6.17 20.15
CA THR A 1068 27.91 7.11 20.15
C THR A 1068 28.29 7.55 21.58
N PRO A 1069 29.58 7.52 21.95
CA PRO A 1069 30.09 8.12 23.19
C PRO A 1069 29.73 9.61 23.38
N ASP A 1070 29.45 10.04 24.61
CA ASP A 1070 28.95 11.40 24.90
C ASP A 1070 29.90 12.52 24.47
N ASN A 1071 31.21 12.28 24.50
CA ASN A 1071 32.21 13.25 24.04
C ASN A 1071 32.13 13.51 22.52
N GLU A 1072 31.86 12.48 21.71
CA GLU A 1072 31.71 12.64 20.25
C GLU A 1072 30.33 13.22 19.89
N ALA A 1073 29.26 12.78 20.58
CA ALA A 1073 27.92 13.35 20.42
C ALA A 1073 27.88 14.84 20.81
N SER A 1074 28.50 15.20 21.94
CA SER A 1074 28.63 16.59 22.39
C SER A 1074 29.48 17.44 21.44
N GLN A 1075 30.56 16.89 20.87
CA GLN A 1075 31.35 17.59 19.83
C GLN A 1075 30.54 17.87 18.56
N ALA A 1076 29.75 16.90 18.09
CA ALA A 1076 28.92 17.05 16.89
C ALA A 1076 27.81 18.10 17.07
N LEU A 1077 27.08 18.08 18.20
CA LEU A 1077 26.10 19.12 18.52
C LEU A 1077 26.74 20.50 18.75
N SER A 1078 27.92 20.55 19.40
CA SER A 1078 28.65 21.81 19.59
C SER A 1078 29.06 22.44 18.25
N ALA A 1079 29.43 21.62 17.26
CA ALA A 1079 29.73 22.11 15.91
C ALA A 1079 28.48 22.67 15.21
N GLN A 1080 27.32 22.05 15.39
CA GLN A 1080 26.03 22.54 14.86
C GLN A 1080 25.60 23.84 15.53
N LEU A 1081 25.67 23.94 16.86
CA LEU A 1081 25.39 25.18 17.60
C LEU A 1081 26.32 26.33 17.18
N ALA A 1082 27.62 26.06 17.01
CA ALA A 1082 28.58 27.06 16.53
C ALA A 1082 28.22 27.61 15.14
N MET A 1083 27.70 26.76 14.24
CA MET A 1083 27.23 27.17 12.93
C MET A 1083 25.96 28.02 12.98
N ILE A 1084 24.98 27.66 13.82
CA ILE A 1084 23.76 28.47 14.00
C ILE A 1084 24.13 29.84 14.60
N ASN A 1085 25.06 29.88 15.56
CA ASN A 1085 25.57 31.14 16.12
C ASN A 1085 26.31 32.00 15.07
N TYR A 1086 27.12 31.38 14.19
CA TYR A 1086 27.75 32.08 13.06
C TYR A 1086 26.70 32.68 12.12
N LEU A 1087 25.64 31.92 11.78
CA LEU A 1087 24.54 32.41 10.95
C LEU A 1087 23.79 33.57 11.61
N MET A 1088 23.44 33.49 12.90
CA MET A 1088 22.79 34.59 13.63
C MET A 1088 23.66 35.86 13.70
N ALA A 1089 24.99 35.70 13.78
CA ALA A 1089 25.92 36.82 13.91
C ALA A 1089 26.23 37.54 12.58
N ARG A 1090 26.03 36.89 11.42
CA ARG A 1090 26.45 37.41 10.10
C ARG A 1090 25.39 37.40 9.00
N GLN A 1091 24.32 36.63 9.13
CA GLN A 1091 23.23 36.55 8.15
C GLN A 1091 21.95 37.18 8.72
N THR A 1092 20.96 37.43 7.86
CA THR A 1092 19.67 37.94 8.36
C THR A 1092 18.93 36.84 9.15
N PRO A 1093 18.07 37.18 10.13
CA PRO A 1093 17.25 36.20 10.83
C PRO A 1093 16.43 35.32 9.86
N ALA A 1094 15.84 35.94 8.82
CA ALA A 1094 15.12 35.22 7.77
C ALA A 1094 16.03 34.25 6.98
N THR A 1095 17.29 34.61 6.73
CA THR A 1095 18.28 33.72 6.09
C THR A 1095 18.61 32.52 6.99
N CYS A 1096 18.76 32.71 8.31
CA CYS A 1096 19.00 31.59 9.22
C CYS A 1096 17.75 30.69 9.40
N ASP A 1097 16.57 31.30 9.55
CA ASP A 1097 15.30 30.56 9.64
C ASP A 1097 15.07 29.74 8.35
N ASN A 1098 15.39 30.30 7.17
CA ASN A 1098 15.31 29.57 5.90
C ASN A 1098 16.38 28.49 5.75
N TYR A 1099 17.60 28.67 6.29
CA TYR A 1099 18.60 27.59 6.34
C TYR A 1099 18.11 26.39 7.15
N LEU A 1100 17.42 26.62 8.27
CA LEU A 1100 16.88 25.55 9.11
C LEU A 1100 15.67 24.85 8.46
N ARG A 1101 14.87 25.56 7.64
CA ARG A 1101 13.72 25.01 6.90
C ARG A 1101 14.10 24.28 5.62
N LEU A 1102 15.02 24.84 4.84
CA LEU A 1102 15.29 24.48 3.43
C LEU A 1102 16.72 23.96 3.21
N GLY A 1103 17.53 23.89 4.27
CA GLY A 1103 18.88 23.36 4.25
C GLY A 1103 19.93 24.33 3.65
N PRO A 1104 21.13 23.82 3.34
CA PRO A 1104 22.29 24.66 2.98
C PRO A 1104 22.12 25.43 1.66
N ASP A 1105 21.26 24.99 0.75
CA ASP A 1105 21.02 25.67 -0.53
C ASP A 1105 20.20 26.98 -0.37
N ALA A 1106 19.62 27.23 0.82
CA ALA A 1106 18.92 28.48 1.14
C ALA A 1106 19.84 29.65 1.50
N VAL A 1107 21.15 29.41 1.61
CA VAL A 1107 22.17 30.42 1.91
C VAL A 1107 23.08 30.59 0.70
N SER A 1108 23.22 31.82 0.20
CA SER A 1108 24.20 32.12 -0.85
C SER A 1108 25.62 32.00 -0.30
N ALA A 1109 26.26 30.86 -0.52
CA ALA A 1109 27.60 30.57 -0.01
C ALA A 1109 28.68 31.46 -0.66
N SER A 1110 29.04 32.56 0.01
CA SER A 1110 30.09 33.50 -0.39
C SER A 1110 31.26 33.61 0.62
N ASP A 1111 31.09 33.11 1.84
CA ASP A 1111 32.12 33.12 2.89
C ASP A 1111 32.75 31.72 3.07
N ASN A 1112 34.09 31.66 3.04
CA ASN A 1112 34.84 30.43 3.31
C ASN A 1112 34.64 29.92 4.74
N GLU A 1113 34.37 30.81 5.71
CA GLU A 1113 34.18 30.44 7.12
C GLU A 1113 32.94 29.55 7.30
N PHE A 1114 31.84 29.86 6.60
CA PHE A 1114 30.63 29.02 6.55
C PHE A 1114 30.93 27.61 6.00
N LEU A 1115 31.73 27.51 4.93
CA LEU A 1115 32.12 26.22 4.36
C LEU A 1115 33.00 25.39 5.31
N VAL A 1116 33.89 26.05 6.06
CA VAL A 1116 34.70 25.41 7.12
C VAL A 1116 33.80 24.87 8.25
N HIS A 1117 32.74 25.59 8.64
CA HIS A 1117 31.77 25.10 9.61
C HIS A 1117 31.01 23.85 9.09
N LEU A 1118 30.61 23.81 7.82
CA LEU A 1118 29.96 22.62 7.23
C LEU A 1118 30.88 21.40 7.16
N ASP A 1119 32.14 21.60 6.75
CA ASP A 1119 33.15 20.53 6.70
C ASP A 1119 33.46 19.99 8.12
N ARG A 1120 33.57 20.88 9.11
CA ARG A 1120 33.75 20.51 10.53
C ARG A 1120 32.57 19.71 11.09
N ILE A 1121 31.32 20.14 10.87
CA ILE A 1121 30.11 19.39 11.28
C ILE A 1121 30.13 17.98 10.65
N GLY A 1122 30.47 17.91 9.36
CA GLY A 1122 30.62 16.65 8.65
C GLY A 1122 31.66 15.73 9.31
N ALA A 1123 32.85 16.27 9.60
CA ALA A 1123 33.95 15.52 10.21
C ALA A 1123 33.60 14.98 11.61
N THR A 1124 33.03 15.81 12.49
CA THR A 1124 32.61 15.39 13.83
C THR A 1124 31.51 14.32 13.77
N LEU A 1125 30.59 14.43 12.81
CA LEU A 1125 29.53 13.43 12.62
C LEU A 1125 30.09 12.07 12.15
N PHE A 1126 31.06 12.05 11.23
CA PHE A 1126 31.68 10.78 10.82
C PHE A 1126 32.55 10.15 11.91
N ARG A 1127 33.20 10.93 12.78
CA ARG A 1127 33.85 10.42 14.01
C ARG A 1127 32.84 9.83 14.99
N ALA A 1128 31.69 10.48 15.19
CA ALA A 1128 30.59 9.95 15.99
C ALA A 1128 30.08 8.59 15.46
N PHE A 1129 29.89 8.45 14.14
CA PHE A 1129 29.54 7.15 13.53
C PHE A 1129 30.64 6.10 13.71
N GLY A 1130 31.91 6.47 13.56
CA GLY A 1130 33.05 5.56 13.73
C GLY A 1130 33.21 5.08 15.17
N ALA A 1131 33.03 5.99 16.13
CA ALA A 1131 33.01 5.67 17.56
C ALA A 1131 31.82 4.76 17.94
N ALA A 1132 30.62 5.04 17.40
CA ALA A 1132 29.46 4.17 17.58
C ALA A 1132 29.69 2.77 16.99
N LYS A 1133 30.23 2.68 15.76
CA LYS A 1133 30.61 1.41 15.13
C LYS A 1133 31.65 0.63 15.96
N ARG A 1134 32.63 1.32 16.55
CA ARG A 1134 33.62 0.73 17.46
C ARG A 1134 33.04 0.23 18.78
N SER A 1135 31.92 0.79 19.25
CA SER A 1135 31.29 0.32 20.49
C SER A 1135 30.77 -1.12 20.38
N GLY A 1136 30.56 -1.63 19.15
CA GLY A 1136 30.00 -2.96 18.89
C GLY A 1136 28.53 -3.11 19.26
N LEU A 1137 27.90 -2.06 19.81
CA LEU A 1137 26.50 -2.07 20.21
C LEU A 1137 25.60 -2.02 18.96
N PRO A 1138 24.49 -2.79 18.94
CA PRO A 1138 23.54 -2.76 17.83
C PRO A 1138 22.89 -1.37 17.71
N ALA A 1139 22.46 -1.04 16.49
CA ALA A 1139 21.62 0.13 16.26
C ALA A 1139 20.34 0.03 17.11
N ALA A 1140 20.18 0.94 18.06
CA ALA A 1140 18.94 1.13 18.80
C ALA A 1140 18.14 2.26 18.13
N GLU A 1141 16.82 2.13 18.07
CA GLU A 1141 15.99 3.30 17.78
C GLU A 1141 15.96 4.23 19.02
N PRO A 1142 15.92 5.56 18.86
CA PRO A 1142 15.86 6.50 19.98
C PRO A 1142 14.45 6.57 20.60
N GLU A 1143 13.98 5.44 21.08
CA GLU A 1143 12.78 5.30 21.92
C GLU A 1143 13.23 5.23 23.40
N ASP A 1144 12.33 5.53 24.35
CA ASP A 1144 12.62 5.70 25.79
C ASP A 1144 13.61 6.84 26.14
N GLN A 1145 13.49 8.00 25.48
CA GLN A 1145 14.18 9.24 25.89
C GLN A 1145 13.32 10.11 26.80
N ASP A 1146 13.85 10.48 27.97
CA ASP A 1146 13.21 11.44 28.86
C ASP A 1146 13.39 12.88 28.35
N TRP A 1147 12.59 13.24 27.35
CA TRP A 1147 12.54 14.58 26.77
C TRP A 1147 12.16 15.67 27.79
N SER A 1148 11.62 15.32 28.97
CA SER A 1148 11.32 16.30 30.02
C SER A 1148 12.58 16.97 30.55
N LEU A 1149 13.72 16.26 30.58
CA LEU A 1149 15.03 16.82 30.96
C LEU A 1149 15.47 17.94 30.01
N VAL A 1150 15.19 17.78 28.71
CA VAL A 1150 15.50 18.77 27.67
C VAL A 1150 14.56 19.96 27.79
N ALA A 1151 13.26 19.71 27.97
CA ALA A 1151 12.26 20.77 28.15
C ALA A 1151 12.53 21.60 29.42
N GLU A 1152 12.95 20.96 30.52
CA GLU A 1152 13.31 21.65 31.77
C GLU A 1152 14.59 22.49 31.59
N ALA A 1153 15.64 21.94 30.97
CA ALA A 1153 16.86 22.67 30.66
C ALA A 1153 16.61 23.85 29.69
N PHE A 1154 15.76 23.64 28.68
CA PHE A 1154 15.34 24.67 27.72
C PHE A 1154 14.60 25.81 28.42
N THR A 1155 13.62 25.49 29.27
CA THR A 1155 12.87 26.48 30.06
C THR A 1155 13.80 27.23 31.03
N LYS A 1156 14.71 26.53 31.73
CA LYS A 1156 15.74 27.16 32.59
C LYS A 1156 16.67 28.10 31.83
N SER A 1157 16.92 27.85 30.54
CA SER A 1157 17.71 28.74 29.65
C SER A 1157 16.93 29.95 29.11
N GLY A 1158 15.68 30.16 29.54
CA GLY A 1158 14.82 31.24 29.03
C GLY A 1158 14.15 30.90 27.70
N GLY A 1159 13.95 29.61 27.40
CA GLY A 1159 13.12 29.13 26.30
C GLY A 1159 11.63 29.14 26.66
N THR A 1160 10.79 29.52 25.70
CA THR A 1160 9.33 29.62 25.87
C THR A 1160 8.57 28.46 25.22
N PRO A 1161 7.32 28.17 25.62
CA PRO A 1161 6.49 27.17 24.93
C PRO A 1161 6.29 27.47 23.44
N THR A 1162 6.10 28.74 23.08
CA THR A 1162 5.97 29.18 21.67
C THR A 1162 7.24 28.95 20.86
N GLU A 1163 8.43 29.06 21.47
CA GLU A 1163 9.69 28.69 20.82
C GLU A 1163 9.82 27.17 20.62
N MET A 1164 9.35 26.34 21.58
CA MET A 1164 9.30 24.89 21.39
C MET A 1164 8.31 24.49 20.29
N GLU A 1165 7.14 25.14 20.24
CA GLU A 1165 6.13 24.94 19.20
C GLU A 1165 6.65 25.35 17.81
N ALA A 1166 7.39 26.46 17.72
CA ALA A 1166 8.06 26.88 16.48
C ALA A 1166 9.09 25.85 15.99
N ILE A 1167 9.88 25.27 16.91
CA ILE A 1167 10.83 24.19 16.59
C ILE A 1167 10.11 22.93 16.12
N ALA A 1168 9.02 22.54 16.80
CA ALA A 1168 8.28 21.32 16.50
C ALA A 1168 7.53 21.40 15.15
N ASN A 1169 6.95 22.55 14.83
CA ASN A 1169 6.10 22.72 13.64
C ASN A 1169 6.85 23.22 12.39
N ALA A 1170 8.00 23.90 12.56
CA ALA A 1170 8.94 24.33 11.50
C ALA A 1170 8.32 24.96 10.22
N ASN A 1171 7.12 25.55 10.32
CA ASN A 1171 6.35 26.02 9.17
C ASN A 1171 6.81 27.42 8.70
N GLN A 1172 6.23 27.89 7.58
CA GLN A 1172 6.65 29.14 6.93
C GLN A 1172 6.31 30.41 7.72
N ALA A 1173 5.47 30.34 8.76
CA ALA A 1173 4.96 31.51 9.48
C ALA A 1173 5.73 31.87 10.77
N SER A 1174 6.44 30.91 11.39
CA SER A 1174 7.13 31.15 12.67
C SER A 1174 8.39 32.01 12.50
N ALA A 1175 8.36 33.26 12.96
CA ALA A 1175 9.56 34.11 13.06
C ALA A 1175 10.39 33.73 14.31
N GLY A 1176 11.71 33.64 14.18
CA GLY A 1176 12.61 33.37 15.32
C GLY A 1176 12.93 31.89 15.56
N LEU A 1177 12.83 31.07 14.51
CA LEU A 1177 13.17 29.65 14.57
C LEU A 1177 14.65 29.43 14.94
N CYS A 1178 15.55 30.22 14.35
CA CYS A 1178 17.00 30.14 14.54
C CYS A 1178 17.47 30.38 15.99
N PRO A 1179 17.08 31.48 16.68
CA PRO A 1179 17.40 31.64 18.10
C PRO A 1179 16.73 30.57 18.99
N ALA A 1180 15.53 30.10 18.66
CA ALA A 1180 14.90 28.99 19.38
C ALA A 1180 15.71 27.69 19.26
N THR A 1181 16.14 27.31 18.04
CA THR A 1181 16.98 26.12 17.81
C THR A 1181 18.35 26.24 18.49
N ALA A 1182 18.94 27.44 18.53
CA ALA A 1182 20.19 27.67 19.27
C ALA A 1182 20.03 27.41 20.78
N LYS A 1183 18.93 27.86 21.39
CA LYS A 1183 18.59 27.55 22.80
C LYS A 1183 18.44 26.04 23.01
N LEU A 1184 17.80 25.31 22.09
CA LEU A 1184 17.62 23.85 22.19
C LEU A 1184 18.95 23.10 22.21
N PHE A 1185 19.88 23.44 21.31
CA PHE A 1185 21.19 22.79 21.30
C PHE A 1185 22.03 23.17 22.53
N ALA A 1186 21.93 24.41 23.02
CA ALA A 1186 22.58 24.81 24.28
C ALA A 1186 22.02 24.04 25.49
N ALA A 1187 20.69 23.87 25.56
CA ALA A 1187 20.02 23.08 26.60
C ALA A 1187 20.46 21.61 26.56
N ALA A 1188 20.45 20.96 25.39
CA ALA A 1188 20.91 19.58 25.23
C ALA A 1188 22.39 19.37 25.59
N LEU A 1189 23.26 20.34 25.25
CA LEU A 1189 24.69 20.31 25.60
C LEU A 1189 24.94 20.50 27.11
N SER A 1190 24.02 21.15 27.84
CA SER A 1190 24.12 21.31 29.29
C SER A 1190 23.90 20.00 30.06
N LEU A 1191 23.16 19.05 29.49
CA LEU A 1191 22.83 17.78 30.12
C LEU A 1191 24.05 16.86 30.24
N GLN A 1192 24.24 16.30 31.43
CA GLN A 1192 25.37 15.45 31.81
C GLN A 1192 24.93 14.00 32.04
N GLY A 1193 25.88 13.07 31.94
CA GLY A 1193 25.65 11.64 32.22
C GLY A 1193 24.84 10.92 31.13
N GLU A 1194 24.48 9.66 31.42
CA GLU A 1194 23.79 8.77 30.47
C GLU A 1194 22.51 9.36 29.85
N PRO A 1195 21.58 10.00 30.59
CA PRO A 1195 20.39 10.60 29.99
C PRO A 1195 20.73 11.76 29.05
N GLY A 1196 21.72 12.57 29.42
CA GLY A 1196 22.24 13.65 28.59
C GLY A 1196 22.86 13.13 27.29
N ARG A 1197 23.64 12.04 27.35
CA ARG A 1197 24.17 11.38 26.15
C ARG A 1197 23.04 10.97 25.20
N HIS A 1198 22.05 10.25 25.72
CA HIS A 1198 21.01 9.67 24.88
C HIS A 1198 20.18 10.75 24.17
N VAL A 1199 19.79 11.81 24.88
CA VAL A 1199 19.18 13.03 24.29
C VAL A 1199 20.03 13.57 23.13
N LYS A 1200 21.33 13.78 23.37
CA LYS A 1200 22.23 14.35 22.36
C LYS A 1200 22.31 13.46 21.11
N THR A 1201 22.40 12.15 21.30
CA THR A 1201 22.42 11.19 20.19
C THR A 1201 21.09 11.10 19.43
N ALA A 1202 19.95 11.24 20.13
CA ALA A 1202 18.63 11.27 19.50
C ALA A 1202 18.41 12.53 18.65
N LEU A 1203 18.83 13.70 19.16
CA LEU A 1203 18.82 14.95 18.38
C LEU A 1203 19.70 14.84 17.12
N LEU A 1204 20.93 14.31 17.25
CA LEU A 1204 21.80 14.07 16.09
C LEU A 1204 21.15 13.10 15.09
N TYR A 1205 20.49 12.04 15.55
CA TYR A 1205 19.80 11.09 14.67
C TYR A 1205 18.69 11.77 13.86
N ALA A 1206 17.84 12.56 14.51
CA ALA A 1206 16.79 13.32 13.83
C ALA A 1206 17.35 14.29 12.77
N ILE A 1207 18.45 14.97 13.08
CA ILE A 1207 19.12 15.94 12.18
C ILE A 1207 19.81 15.25 10.98
N VAL A 1208 20.15 13.96 11.07
CA VAL A 1208 20.78 13.20 9.97
C VAL A 1208 19.76 12.43 9.13
N LYS A 1209 18.61 12.09 9.71
CA LYS A 1209 17.50 11.43 9.02
C LYS A 1209 16.86 12.36 7.98
N ASN A 1210 16.72 13.64 8.33
CA ASN A 1210 16.20 14.72 7.47
C ASN A 1210 17.29 15.26 6.54
#